data_AF-A0A8C8TK14-F1
#
_entry.id   AF-A0A8C8TK14-F1
#
_cell.length_a   1.000
_cell.length_b   1.000
_cell.length_c   1.000
_cell.angle_alpha   90.00
_cell.angle_beta   90.00
_cell.angle_gamma   90.00
#
_symmetry.space_group_name_H-M   'P 1'
#
loop_
_entity.id
_entity.type
_entity.pdbx_description
1 polymer ?
#
loop_
_entity_poly.entity_id
_entity_poly.type
_entity_poly.pdbx_seq_one_letter_code
_entity_poly.pdbx_strand_id
1 'polypeptide(L)'
;MKRSSVSTGGAGRLSIQELRSLDLNKPGLHTPQTKERTTFGRPSTNKPTSERKVSIFGKRTSGHGSRNSQLGIFSSSEKIKDPRPLNDKSFIQQCTRQLYEFLIENGNVHGVSMKSLQAPSTKDFLRIFAFLHGFLSPSYVLPDTKFEEEVPRIFKDLGYPFALSKSSMYTVGAPHTWPHIVSALLWLIDSIKVHTAMKESLPLFDDGQSWGEETEDGIIHNKLFLDYTIKCYESFMTGADSFDDMNVELQSKLKDLYKVDASKLESLAAEIKALNEEIARLEQEREKEPNRLMSLKKLRTSLQADVQKYKAYLSNLESHSSVLDQKLSDLDEEIGRVELECETVRQETTRLQNIVNNQKYSGADIERINHEKNELQQTINKLTKDLEAEQQQMWNEELKYARGKEAIEAQLAEYHKLARKLKLIPKGAENSKGYDFEIKFNPEAGAKCLVKYRAQVYVPLKELLNENEEEVNKALNKKIGLEDSSEQLSTMKTESRKIVRMLKEEVQKLDDLYQQKVKEAEEEDEKCASELESLEKHKHLLESAVNEGLSEAMDELDAVQREYQLVVQTVTEERRKVGNNLQRLLEMVATHVGSLEKHLEEQIAKADREYEECMSEDLLENIKEIAEKFKSNAALFKAPDEG
;
A
#
# COMPACT_ATOMS: atom_id res chain seq x y z
N MET A 1 -4.71 18.65 -49.74
CA MET A 1 -5.94 19.44 -49.42
C MET A 1 -6.91 18.57 -48.62
N LYS A 2 -8.07 19.12 -48.23
CA LYS A 2 -9.23 18.47 -47.57
C LYS A 2 -9.66 17.15 -48.31
N ARG A 3 -10.35 16.16 -47.72
CA ARG A 3 -11.07 16.05 -46.41
C ARG A 3 -11.49 14.58 -46.07
N SER A 4 -11.67 14.27 -44.76
CA SER A 4 -12.61 13.27 -44.14
C SER A 4 -12.49 11.76 -44.47
N SER A 5 -12.85 10.80 -43.58
CA SER A 5 -13.25 10.82 -42.14
C SER A 5 -13.45 9.40 -41.54
N VAL A 6 -13.61 9.30 -40.20
CA VAL A 6 -14.11 8.13 -39.40
C VAL A 6 -13.08 6.98 -39.22
N SER A 7 -12.88 6.32 -38.05
CA SER A 7 -13.52 6.32 -36.72
C SER A 7 -12.49 6.30 -35.55
N THR A 8 -12.94 6.71 -34.35
CA THR A 8 -12.47 6.29 -33.01
C THR A 8 -12.36 4.77 -32.81
N GLY A 9 -11.63 4.25 -31.81
CA GLY A 9 -10.97 4.89 -30.66
C GLY A 9 -9.98 3.96 -29.91
N GLY A 10 -9.30 4.48 -28.89
CA GLY A 10 -8.06 3.88 -28.35
C GLY A 10 -8.18 2.86 -27.21
N ALA A 11 -7.08 2.13 -27.00
CA ALA A 11 -6.83 1.20 -25.88
C ALA A 11 -6.55 1.94 -24.54
N GLY A 12 -6.59 1.31 -23.36
CA GLY A 12 -6.86 -0.09 -23.01
C GLY A 12 -6.20 -0.50 -21.68
N ARG A 13 -5.68 -1.74 -21.60
CA ARG A 13 -5.15 -2.48 -20.42
C ARG A 13 -6.25 -3.22 -19.61
N LEU A 14 -6.36 -4.55 -19.71
CA LEU A 14 -5.54 -5.64 -19.10
C LEU A 14 -5.96 -5.94 -17.65
N SER A 15 -6.18 -7.20 -17.19
CA SER A 15 -6.19 -8.51 -17.89
C SER A 15 -6.84 -9.61 -17.01
N ILE A 16 -7.55 -10.58 -17.63
CA ILE A 16 -7.65 -12.04 -17.33
C ILE A 16 -7.67 -12.46 -15.81
N GLN A 17 -8.77 -12.95 -15.19
CA GLN A 17 -9.53 -14.23 -15.40
C GLN A 17 -8.69 -15.46 -14.90
N GLU A 18 -9.14 -16.44 -14.07
CA GLU A 18 -10.48 -16.91 -13.63
C GLU A 18 -10.48 -17.82 -12.34
N LEU A 19 -11.68 -18.23 -11.91
CA LEU A 19 -12.08 -19.50 -11.24
C LEU A 19 -11.60 -19.93 -9.82
N ARG A 20 -12.60 -20.03 -8.93
CA ARG A 20 -12.98 -21.16 -8.02
C ARG A 20 -12.22 -21.49 -6.70
N SER A 21 -12.98 -21.30 -5.61
CA SER A 21 -13.31 -22.23 -4.50
C SER A 21 -12.22 -22.83 -3.60
N LEU A 22 -12.32 -22.56 -2.28
CA LEU A 22 -12.91 -23.49 -1.28
C LEU A 22 -13.08 -22.81 0.10
N ASP A 23 -13.96 -23.37 0.95
CA ASP A 23 -14.18 -22.91 2.33
C ASP A 23 -13.09 -23.39 3.30
N LEU A 24 -12.77 -22.58 4.33
CA LEU A 24 -13.09 -22.89 5.75
C LEU A 24 -12.47 -21.90 6.78
N ASN A 25 -13.18 -21.80 7.92
CA ASN A 25 -12.74 -21.33 9.26
C ASN A 25 -12.58 -19.82 9.59
N LYS A 26 -13.54 -19.37 10.43
CA LYS A 26 -13.43 -18.43 11.58
C LYS A 26 -13.08 -16.94 11.37
N PRO A 27 -13.99 -16.06 11.83
CA PRO A 27 -13.68 -14.72 12.36
C PRO A 27 -14.01 -14.57 13.87
N GLY A 28 -13.39 -13.57 14.51
CA GLY A 28 -14.11 -12.64 15.41
C GLY A 28 -14.18 -12.92 16.93
N LEU A 29 -13.58 -12.00 17.70
CA LEU A 29 -14.10 -11.57 19.01
C LEU A 29 -15.25 -10.55 18.75
N HIS A 30 -15.99 -9.92 19.70
CA HIS A 30 -15.70 -9.56 21.10
C HIS A 30 -16.97 -9.00 21.82
N THR A 31 -16.89 -8.82 23.17
CA THR A 31 -17.71 -7.92 24.04
C THR A 31 -19.11 -8.42 24.48
N PRO A 32 -19.76 -7.89 25.56
CA PRO A 32 -19.45 -6.66 26.33
C PRO A 32 -19.54 -6.67 27.89
N GLN A 33 -19.11 -5.52 28.49
CA GLN A 33 -19.54 -4.92 29.78
C GLN A 33 -19.17 -5.64 31.11
N THR A 34 -19.02 -4.99 32.28
CA THR A 34 -19.11 -3.55 32.71
C THR A 34 -18.06 -3.28 33.83
N LYS A 35 -17.36 -2.12 33.90
CA LYS A 35 -17.63 -0.93 34.79
C LYS A 35 -18.10 -1.27 36.22
N GLU A 36 -17.61 -0.70 37.35
CA GLU A 36 -16.57 0.31 37.71
C GLU A 36 -16.24 0.12 39.24
N ARG A 37 -15.49 0.88 40.07
CA ARG A 37 -14.97 2.27 40.05
C ARG A 37 -13.69 2.49 40.94
N THR A 38 -13.67 3.54 41.79
CA THR A 38 -12.59 4.20 42.57
C THR A 38 -12.96 4.27 44.09
N THR A 39 -12.13 4.53 45.13
CA THR A 39 -10.68 4.84 45.33
C THR A 39 -10.31 4.83 46.83
N PHE A 40 -9.00 4.72 47.14
CA PHE A 40 -8.28 5.15 48.38
C PHE A 40 -8.62 4.51 49.77
N GLY A 41 -7.59 3.97 50.44
CA GLY A 41 -7.62 3.63 51.87
C GLY A 41 -6.49 2.70 52.36
N ARG A 42 -5.50 3.23 53.09
CA ARG A 42 -4.60 2.47 54.01
C ARG A 42 -5.24 2.51 55.44
N PRO A 43 -4.89 1.66 56.43
CA PRO A 43 -3.56 1.04 56.62
C PRO A 43 -3.49 -0.43 57.13
N SER A 44 -2.24 -0.92 57.17
CA SER A 44 -1.61 -1.92 58.05
C SER A 44 -2.38 -2.49 59.27
N THR A 45 -2.23 -3.80 59.54
CA THR A 45 -1.46 -4.32 60.71
C THR A 45 -1.27 -5.86 60.68
N ASN A 46 -0.38 -6.37 61.55
CA ASN A 46 0.02 -7.78 61.66
C ASN A 46 -0.65 -8.52 62.85
N LYS A 47 -0.56 -9.86 62.79
CA LYS A 47 -0.69 -10.92 63.82
C LYS A 47 -0.95 -10.52 65.30
N PRO A 48 -1.83 -11.23 66.04
CA PRO A 48 -1.79 -11.32 67.51
C PRO A 48 -0.57 -12.19 67.95
N THR A 49 -0.12 -12.30 69.21
CA THR A 49 -0.71 -12.43 70.57
C THR A 49 0.37 -12.02 71.61
N SER A 50 0.16 -11.78 72.91
CA SER A 50 -1.02 -11.63 73.79
C SER A 50 -0.56 -11.17 75.20
N GLU A 51 -1.20 -10.14 75.78
CA GLU A 51 -1.40 -9.92 77.24
C GLU A 51 -0.17 -9.76 78.20
N ARG A 52 -0.25 -9.13 79.39
CA ARG A 52 -1.27 -8.27 80.06
C ARG A 52 -0.57 -7.40 81.12
N LYS A 53 -0.87 -6.10 81.23
CA LYS A 53 -0.73 -5.31 82.47
C LYS A 53 -1.81 -4.22 82.60
N VAL A 54 -2.58 -4.33 83.68
CA VAL A 54 -3.35 -3.25 84.35
C VAL A 54 -2.47 -2.74 85.52
N SER A 55 -2.61 -1.56 86.14
CA SER A 55 -3.21 -0.23 85.84
C SER A 55 -2.76 0.73 87.01
N ILE A 56 -3.14 2.00 87.24
CA ILE A 56 -4.08 2.98 86.66
C ILE A 56 -3.64 4.42 87.09
N PHE A 57 -4.19 5.50 86.47
CA PHE A 57 -3.97 6.93 86.80
C PHE A 57 -2.52 7.47 86.66
N GLY A 58 -2.25 8.77 86.48
CA GLY A 58 -3.15 9.89 86.15
C GLY A 58 -2.52 11.30 86.19
N LYS A 59 -2.57 12.04 85.06
CA LYS A 59 -2.39 13.53 84.89
C LYS A 59 -1.08 14.25 85.30
N ARG A 60 -0.36 14.68 84.25
CA ARG A 60 0.04 16.08 83.89
C ARG A 60 1.17 16.87 84.61
N THR A 61 1.84 17.66 83.75
CA THR A 61 2.48 19.00 83.95
C THR A 61 3.79 19.14 84.75
N SER A 62 4.88 19.26 83.99
CA SER A 62 5.91 20.34 84.03
C SER A 62 6.41 20.89 85.38
N GLY A 63 7.72 20.70 85.63
CA GLY A 63 8.51 21.52 86.56
C GLY A 63 9.99 21.11 86.55
N HIS A 64 10.91 22.09 86.43
CA HIS A 64 12.34 21.86 86.71
C HIS A 64 12.58 22.04 88.23
N GLY A 65 13.42 21.20 88.84
CA GLY A 65 13.75 21.32 90.26
C GLY A 65 14.72 20.25 90.76
N SER A 66 16.00 20.60 90.87
CA SER A 66 17.07 19.74 91.41
C SER A 66 16.85 19.37 92.88
N ARG A 67 17.17 18.12 93.25
CA ARG A 67 17.95 17.85 94.48
C ARG A 67 18.58 16.45 94.56
N ASN A 68 19.61 16.36 95.40
CA ASN A 68 20.53 15.23 95.54
C ASN A 68 19.91 13.91 96.02
N SER A 69 20.62 12.86 95.61
CA SER A 69 20.79 11.56 96.25
C SER A 69 20.86 11.56 97.78
N GLN A 70 20.32 10.49 98.38
CA GLN A 70 20.99 9.79 99.48
C GLN A 70 20.57 8.31 99.52
N LEU A 71 21.54 7.41 99.66
CA LEU A 71 21.31 5.95 99.72
C LEU A 71 20.92 5.55 101.15
N GLY A 72 19.88 4.72 101.32
CA GLY A 72 19.41 4.26 102.63
C GLY A 72 19.85 2.83 102.94
N ILE A 73 20.75 2.65 103.92
CA ILE A 73 21.22 1.33 104.40
C ILE A 73 21.21 1.34 105.94
N PHE A 74 20.29 0.54 106.52
CA PHE A 74 20.20 0.05 107.90
C PHE A 74 20.54 0.97 109.08
N SER A 75 19.50 1.36 109.83
CA SER A 75 19.62 1.73 111.26
C SER A 75 18.38 1.32 112.07
N SER A 76 18.18 0.02 112.23
CA SER A 76 17.23 -0.58 113.16
C SER A 76 18.00 -1.28 114.28
N SER A 77 18.23 -0.59 115.39
CA SER A 77 19.15 -0.99 116.46
C SER A 77 18.58 -2.05 117.41
N GLU A 78 18.20 -3.20 116.86
CA GLU A 78 18.20 -4.43 117.65
C GLU A 78 19.62 -4.64 118.21
N LYS A 79 19.72 -4.80 119.53
CA LYS A 79 21.01 -5.05 120.18
C LYS A 79 21.46 -6.46 119.84
N ILE A 80 22.32 -6.58 118.83
CA ILE A 80 22.92 -7.86 118.42
C ILE A 80 23.49 -8.57 119.65
N LYS A 81 22.96 -9.75 119.94
CA LYS A 81 23.46 -10.60 121.03
C LYS A 81 24.77 -11.22 120.59
N ASP A 82 25.73 -11.29 121.50
CA ASP A 82 26.99 -11.97 121.23
C ASP A 82 26.72 -13.47 120.97
N PRO A 83 27.06 -14.01 119.80
CA PRO A 83 26.87 -15.42 119.49
C PRO A 83 27.90 -16.33 120.20
N ARG A 84 28.95 -15.75 120.79
CA ARG A 84 30.01 -16.50 121.48
C ARG A 84 29.52 -16.91 122.87
N PRO A 85 29.73 -18.17 123.31
CA PRO A 85 29.26 -18.65 124.61
C PRO A 85 30.17 -18.17 125.76
N LEU A 86 30.18 -16.85 126.04
CA LEU A 86 31.09 -16.23 127.03
C LEU A 86 30.93 -16.75 128.47
N ASN A 87 29.80 -17.41 128.78
CA ASN A 87 29.55 -18.04 130.07
C ASN A 87 30.10 -19.47 130.18
N ASP A 88 30.56 -20.07 129.07
CA ASP A 88 31.13 -21.42 129.05
C ASP A 88 32.63 -21.38 129.38
N LYS A 89 33.01 -22.05 130.46
CA LYS A 89 34.41 -22.16 130.92
C LYS A 89 35.31 -22.87 129.90
N SER A 90 34.78 -23.82 129.11
CA SER A 90 35.53 -24.55 128.09
C SER A 90 35.89 -23.64 126.91
N PHE A 91 34.92 -22.86 126.42
CA PHE A 91 35.13 -21.84 125.40
C PHE A 91 36.13 -20.78 125.86
N ILE A 92 36.02 -20.26 127.09
CA ILE A 92 36.96 -19.26 127.61
C ILE A 92 38.37 -19.84 127.83
N GLN A 93 38.51 -21.11 128.20
CA GLN A 93 39.81 -21.79 128.21
C GLN A 93 40.40 -21.95 126.81
N GLN A 94 39.59 -22.31 125.80
CA GLN A 94 40.00 -22.35 124.39
C GLN A 94 40.43 -20.97 123.89
N CYS A 95 39.68 -19.92 124.20
CA CYS A 95 40.02 -18.54 123.86
C CYS A 95 41.35 -18.11 124.47
N THR A 96 41.55 -18.42 125.75
CA THR A 96 42.80 -18.12 126.46
C THR A 96 43.99 -18.88 125.86
N ARG A 97 43.77 -20.11 125.35
CA ARG A 97 44.81 -20.92 124.71
C ARG A 97 45.19 -20.37 123.33
N GLN A 98 44.23 -19.99 122.48
CA GLN A 98 44.52 -19.39 121.18
C GLN A 98 45.24 -18.03 121.30
N LEU A 99 44.87 -17.23 122.30
CA LEU A 99 45.62 -16.01 122.64
C LEU A 99 47.06 -16.33 123.06
N TYR A 100 47.28 -17.38 123.86
CA TYR A 100 48.60 -17.83 124.27
C TYR A 100 49.46 -18.36 123.11
N GLU A 101 48.86 -19.20 122.26
CA GLU A 101 49.46 -19.77 121.04
C GLU A 101 49.94 -18.63 120.12
N PHE A 102 49.05 -17.72 119.73
CA PHE A 102 49.37 -16.58 118.85
C PHE A 102 50.44 -15.64 119.42
N LEU A 103 50.41 -15.36 120.72
CA LEU A 103 51.41 -14.50 121.39
C LEU A 103 52.81 -15.10 121.36
N ILE A 104 52.94 -16.43 121.44
CA ILE A 104 54.25 -17.11 121.35
C ILE A 104 54.72 -17.17 119.90
N GLU A 105 53.87 -17.60 118.97
CA GLU A 105 54.18 -17.72 117.54
C GLU A 105 54.71 -16.40 116.95
N ASN A 106 54.15 -15.27 117.39
CA ASN A 106 54.50 -13.94 116.91
C ASN A 106 55.55 -13.21 117.78
N GLY A 107 56.18 -13.89 118.75
CA GLY A 107 57.38 -13.38 119.44
C GLY A 107 57.16 -12.50 120.68
N ASN A 108 56.06 -12.62 121.41
CA ASN A 108 55.87 -11.91 122.69
C ASN A 108 56.54 -12.65 123.87
N VAL A 109 57.88 -12.66 123.90
CA VAL A 109 58.70 -13.60 124.70
C VAL A 109 58.82 -13.25 126.21
N HIS A 110 58.03 -12.33 126.77
CA HIS A 110 58.30 -11.74 128.10
C HIS A 110 57.13 -11.79 129.11
N GLY A 111 57.02 -12.95 129.79
CA GLY A 111 56.24 -13.13 131.03
C GLY A 111 54.83 -13.69 130.86
N VAL A 112 54.44 -14.05 129.64
CA VAL A 112 53.13 -14.66 129.36
C VAL A 112 53.17 -16.15 129.69
N SER A 113 52.16 -16.65 130.40
CA SER A 113 51.96 -18.07 130.68
C SER A 113 50.47 -18.40 130.66
N MET A 114 50.10 -19.64 130.35
CA MET A 114 48.69 -20.06 130.37
C MET A 114 48.00 -19.88 131.74
N LYS A 115 48.79 -19.76 132.83
CA LYS A 115 48.31 -19.44 134.18
C LYS A 115 48.13 -17.94 134.41
N SER A 116 49.05 -17.09 133.97
CA SER A 116 48.92 -15.63 134.10
C SER A 116 47.83 -15.05 133.19
N LEU A 117 47.50 -15.72 132.08
CA LEU A 117 46.37 -15.37 131.21
C LEU A 117 44.98 -15.81 131.76
N GLN A 118 44.88 -16.50 132.90
CA GLN A 118 43.55 -16.80 133.49
C GLN A 118 42.92 -15.57 134.18
N ALA A 119 43.75 -14.65 134.66
CA ALA A 119 43.35 -13.41 135.32
C ALA A 119 44.50 -12.38 135.23
N PRO A 120 44.78 -11.84 134.03
CA PRO A 120 45.91 -10.93 133.83
C PRO A 120 45.71 -9.59 134.53
N SER A 121 46.82 -8.94 134.93
CA SER A 121 46.75 -7.56 135.45
C SER A 121 46.43 -6.58 134.31
N THR A 122 45.92 -5.40 134.66
CA THR A 122 45.68 -4.33 133.67
C THR A 122 46.95 -3.94 132.90
N LYS A 123 48.13 -4.00 133.54
CA LYS A 123 49.42 -3.77 132.88
C LYS A 123 49.78 -4.87 131.87
N ASP A 124 49.40 -6.12 132.14
CA ASP A 124 49.63 -7.23 131.21
C ASP A 124 48.67 -7.19 130.03
N PHE A 125 47.39 -6.91 130.30
CA PHE A 125 46.39 -6.65 129.27
C PHE A 125 46.82 -5.53 128.32
N LEU A 126 47.28 -4.39 128.83
CA LEU A 126 47.71 -3.27 128.00
C LEU A 126 48.95 -3.59 127.16
N ARG A 127 49.91 -4.38 127.69
CA ARG A 127 51.05 -4.88 126.90
C ARG A 127 50.61 -5.84 125.80
N ILE A 128 49.68 -6.75 126.09
CA ILE A 128 49.12 -7.69 125.11
C ILE A 128 48.33 -6.94 124.03
N PHE A 129 47.46 -6.00 124.42
CA PHE A 129 46.68 -5.19 123.49
C PHE A 129 47.57 -4.34 122.58
N ALA A 130 48.57 -3.64 123.13
CA ALA A 130 49.50 -2.84 122.33
C ALA A 130 50.32 -3.70 121.35
N PHE A 131 50.77 -4.88 121.78
CA PHE A 131 51.44 -5.84 120.90
C PHE A 131 50.55 -6.29 119.74
N LEU A 132 49.31 -6.70 120.01
CA LEU A 132 48.35 -7.10 118.98
C LEU A 132 48.01 -5.94 118.04
N HIS A 133 47.70 -4.76 118.59
CA HIS A 133 47.33 -3.60 117.78
C HIS A 133 48.48 -3.10 116.88
N GLY A 134 49.75 -3.32 117.27
CA GLY A 134 50.92 -3.04 116.46
C GLY A 134 50.95 -3.74 115.10
N PHE A 135 50.27 -4.88 114.94
CA PHE A 135 50.14 -5.57 113.64
C PHE A 135 49.20 -4.85 112.67
N LEU A 136 48.22 -4.08 113.19
CA LEU A 136 47.30 -3.26 112.39
C LEU A 136 47.79 -1.82 112.23
N SER A 137 48.65 -1.35 113.14
CA SER A 137 49.19 0.00 113.14
C SER A 137 50.62 0.01 113.69
N PRO A 138 51.65 -0.17 112.82
CA PRO A 138 53.05 -0.25 113.25
C PRO A 138 53.61 1.00 113.96
N SER A 139 52.92 2.14 113.84
CA SER A 139 53.22 3.40 114.53
C SER A 139 52.49 3.57 115.87
N TYR A 140 51.70 2.58 116.31
CA TYR A 140 50.92 2.69 117.54
C TYR A 140 51.79 2.60 118.80
N VAL A 141 51.68 3.62 119.65
CA VAL A 141 52.24 3.66 121.01
C VAL A 141 51.07 3.72 122.00
N LEU A 142 51.13 2.94 123.08
CA LEU A 142 50.11 2.96 124.13
C LEU A 142 50.10 4.35 124.82
N PRO A 143 48.96 5.04 124.93
CA PRO A 143 48.88 6.30 125.66
C PRO A 143 49.20 6.16 127.15
N ASP A 144 50.05 7.05 127.69
CA ASP A 144 50.42 7.09 129.12
C ASP A 144 49.24 7.41 130.06
N THR A 145 48.12 7.91 129.53
CA THR A 145 46.89 8.23 130.27
C THR A 145 45.65 7.83 129.47
N LYS A 146 44.49 7.68 130.15
CA LYS A 146 43.18 7.42 129.53
C LYS A 146 43.06 6.13 128.70
N PHE A 147 43.87 5.11 128.96
CA PHE A 147 43.77 3.79 128.31
C PHE A 147 42.35 3.19 128.41
N GLU A 148 41.62 3.52 129.47
CA GLU A 148 40.28 3.03 129.73
C GLU A 148 39.18 3.67 128.85
N GLU A 149 39.51 4.76 128.16
CA GLU A 149 38.68 5.42 127.15
C GLU A 149 39.18 5.06 125.74
N GLU A 150 40.50 5.07 125.52
CA GLU A 150 41.10 4.81 124.21
C GLU A 150 41.02 3.33 123.79
N VAL A 151 41.18 2.35 124.67
CA VAL A 151 41.09 0.92 124.27
C VAL A 151 39.67 0.54 123.79
N PRO A 152 38.57 0.86 124.51
CA PRO A 152 37.21 0.67 123.99
C PRO A 152 36.93 1.43 122.70
N ARG A 153 37.51 2.64 122.55
CA ARG A 153 37.42 3.43 121.32
C ARG A 153 38.11 2.74 120.15
N ILE A 154 39.35 2.28 120.29
CA ILE A 154 40.07 1.57 119.23
C ILE A 154 39.30 0.32 118.79
N PHE A 155 38.78 -0.47 119.73
CA PHE A 155 37.92 -1.60 119.38
C PHE A 155 36.68 -1.18 118.57
N LYS A 156 36.00 -0.10 118.96
CA LYS A 156 34.84 0.44 118.23
C LYS A 156 35.23 0.97 116.83
N ASP A 157 36.33 1.70 116.73
CA ASP A 157 36.80 2.34 115.50
C ASP A 157 37.34 1.29 114.49
N LEU A 158 37.83 0.13 114.98
CA LEU A 158 38.10 -1.08 114.19
C LEU A 158 36.83 -1.89 113.83
N GLY A 159 35.64 -1.49 114.30
CA GLY A 159 34.37 -2.14 113.97
C GLY A 159 33.95 -3.31 114.88
N TYR A 160 34.50 -3.44 116.10
CA TYR A 160 34.12 -4.49 117.04
C TYR A 160 32.63 -4.38 117.44
N PRO A 161 31.78 -5.41 117.25
CA PRO A 161 30.33 -5.25 117.44
C PRO A 161 29.85 -5.06 118.88
N PHE A 162 30.70 -5.29 119.89
CA PHE A 162 30.30 -5.40 121.29
C PHE A 162 31.00 -4.35 122.17
N ALA A 163 30.21 -3.45 122.77
CA ALA A 163 30.75 -2.32 123.52
C ALA A 163 31.50 -2.75 124.80
N LEU A 164 32.79 -2.43 124.88
CA LEU A 164 33.60 -2.56 126.09
C LEU A 164 33.37 -1.35 127.01
N SER A 165 33.13 -1.57 128.30
CA SER A 165 32.86 -0.47 129.25
C SER A 165 34.15 0.09 129.85
N LYS A 166 34.17 1.39 130.19
CA LYS A 166 35.29 2.03 130.92
C LYS A 166 35.61 1.29 132.24
N SER A 167 34.59 0.83 132.95
CA SER A 167 34.69 -0.04 134.14
C SER A 167 35.37 -1.40 133.88
N SER A 168 35.16 -1.98 132.70
CA SER A 168 35.80 -3.24 132.30
C SER A 168 37.31 -3.08 132.14
N MET A 169 37.79 -1.91 131.71
CA MET A 169 39.22 -1.63 131.50
C MET A 169 40.00 -1.53 132.81
N TYR A 170 39.41 -1.04 133.90
CA TYR A 170 40.04 -1.08 135.22
C TYR A 170 40.07 -2.49 135.85
N THR A 171 39.20 -3.41 135.38
CA THR A 171 38.96 -4.72 136.03
C THR A 171 39.10 -5.91 135.06
N VAL A 172 39.95 -5.80 134.05
CA VAL A 172 40.06 -6.74 132.92
C VAL A 172 40.20 -8.22 133.33
N GLY A 173 41.00 -8.52 134.35
CA GLY A 173 41.22 -9.89 134.84
C GLY A 173 40.14 -10.42 135.81
N ALA A 174 39.07 -9.67 136.09
CA ALA A 174 38.02 -10.12 137.01
C ALA A 174 37.16 -11.25 136.39
N PRO A 175 36.67 -12.25 137.16
CA PRO A 175 36.04 -13.46 136.61
C PRO A 175 34.84 -13.25 135.67
N HIS A 176 34.09 -12.15 135.81
CA HIS A 176 32.97 -11.81 134.93
C HIS A 176 33.37 -10.85 133.78
N THR A 177 34.50 -10.17 133.92
CA THR A 177 35.03 -9.23 132.91
C THR A 177 35.91 -9.95 131.89
N TRP A 178 36.84 -10.79 132.36
CA TRP A 178 37.84 -11.45 131.52
C TRP A 178 37.27 -12.23 130.32
N PRO A 179 36.13 -12.96 130.42
CA PRO A 179 35.49 -13.59 129.25
C PRO A 179 35.23 -12.64 128.09
N HIS A 180 34.74 -11.43 128.38
CA HIS A 180 34.46 -10.41 127.36
C HIS A 180 35.74 -9.80 126.77
N ILE A 181 36.80 -9.72 127.58
CA ILE A 181 38.10 -9.16 127.18
C ILE A 181 38.90 -10.15 126.33
N VAL A 182 39.01 -11.41 126.75
CA VAL A 182 39.78 -12.43 126.00
C VAL A 182 39.15 -12.68 124.62
N SER A 183 37.82 -12.69 124.53
CA SER A 183 37.12 -12.82 123.24
C SER A 183 37.21 -11.53 122.39
N ALA A 184 37.41 -10.34 122.98
CA ALA A 184 37.76 -9.13 122.23
C ALA A 184 39.18 -9.21 121.65
N LEU A 185 40.16 -9.61 122.47
CA LEU A 185 41.55 -9.83 122.02
C LEU A 185 41.65 -10.90 120.93
N LEU A 186 40.80 -11.94 120.97
CA LEU A 186 40.75 -12.95 119.91
C LEU A 186 40.13 -12.44 118.62
N TRP A 187 39.05 -11.64 118.71
CA TRP A 187 38.52 -10.95 117.54
C TRP A 187 39.56 -9.99 116.91
N LEU A 188 40.41 -9.37 117.73
CA LEU A 188 41.54 -8.57 117.24
C LEU A 188 42.60 -9.46 116.55
N ILE A 189 42.91 -10.65 117.08
CA ILE A 189 43.77 -11.64 116.42
C ILE A 189 43.21 -12.08 115.06
N ASP A 190 41.91 -12.35 114.98
CA ASP A 190 41.29 -12.74 113.70
C ASP A 190 41.23 -11.56 112.72
N SER A 191 41.08 -10.33 113.21
CA SER A 191 41.21 -9.10 112.40
C SER A 191 42.63 -8.92 111.86
N ILE A 192 43.66 -9.26 112.65
CA ILE A 192 45.07 -9.28 112.21
C ILE A 192 45.27 -10.32 111.11
N LYS A 193 44.76 -11.55 111.28
CA LYS A 193 44.84 -12.59 110.24
C LYS A 193 44.22 -12.15 108.92
N VAL A 194 43.04 -11.51 108.96
CA VAL A 194 42.37 -10.96 107.77
C VAL A 194 43.19 -9.83 107.15
N HIS A 195 43.75 -8.91 107.95
CA HIS A 195 44.58 -7.82 107.44
C HIS A 195 45.88 -8.32 106.76
N THR A 196 46.59 -9.27 107.39
CA THR A 196 47.77 -9.91 106.80
C THR A 196 47.41 -10.64 105.51
N ALA A 197 46.35 -11.45 105.52
CA ALA A 197 45.88 -12.15 104.33
C ALA A 197 45.53 -11.19 103.19
N MET A 198 44.83 -10.08 103.46
CA MET A 198 44.53 -9.04 102.44
C MET A 198 45.79 -8.35 101.88
N LYS A 199 46.85 -8.22 102.68
CA LYS A 199 48.13 -7.62 102.28
C LYS A 199 48.96 -8.58 101.42
N GLU A 200 48.91 -9.87 101.71
CA GLU A 200 49.54 -10.93 100.91
C GLU A 200 48.74 -11.24 99.64
N SER A 201 47.41 -11.23 99.73
CA SER A 201 46.47 -11.43 98.62
C SER A 201 46.08 -10.11 97.92
N LEU A 202 46.96 -9.12 97.95
CA LEU A 202 46.86 -7.94 97.09
C LEU A 202 46.87 -8.46 95.64
N PRO A 203 45.79 -8.32 94.85
CA PRO A 203 45.81 -8.79 93.48
C PRO A 203 46.88 -8.01 92.73
N LEU A 204 47.81 -8.70 92.06
CA LEU A 204 48.54 -8.06 90.98
C LEU A 204 47.48 -7.58 89.99
N PHE A 205 47.40 -6.25 89.81
CA PHE A 205 46.39 -5.61 88.97
C PHE A 205 46.58 -6.10 87.52
N ASP A 206 45.67 -7.00 87.12
CA ASP A 206 45.89 -8.05 86.12
C ASP A 206 46.82 -7.64 84.97
N ASP A 207 48.06 -8.14 85.00
CA ASP A 207 49.06 -7.90 83.95
C ASP A 207 48.70 -8.57 82.62
N GLY A 208 47.71 -9.48 82.62
CA GLY A 208 47.12 -10.07 81.43
C GLY A 208 45.95 -9.28 80.83
N GLN A 209 45.37 -8.30 81.55
CA GLN A 209 44.33 -7.44 80.99
C GLN A 209 44.94 -6.39 80.06
N SER A 210 44.50 -6.41 78.81
CA SER A 210 44.89 -5.45 77.78
C SER A 210 44.62 -4.02 78.24
N TRP A 211 45.70 -3.27 78.48
CA TRP A 211 45.79 -1.83 78.83
C TRP A 211 44.46 -1.08 78.73
N GLY A 212 43.75 -1.04 79.87
CA GLY A 212 42.29 -0.93 79.96
C GLY A 212 41.59 0.23 79.26
N GLU A 213 40.26 0.14 79.26
CA GLU A 213 39.33 1.06 78.60
C GLU A 213 39.62 2.54 78.91
N GLU A 214 39.21 3.38 77.96
CA GLU A 214 39.29 4.84 78.04
C GLU A 214 38.64 5.34 79.33
N THR A 215 39.41 6.08 80.14
CA THR A 215 38.88 6.73 81.35
C THR A 215 37.89 7.83 80.94
N GLU A 216 36.93 8.19 81.80
CA GLU A 216 35.90 9.21 81.51
C GLU A 216 36.47 10.55 81.02
N ASP A 217 37.72 10.88 81.41
CA ASP A 217 38.50 12.04 80.96
C ASP A 217 39.27 11.85 79.62
N GLY A 218 39.03 10.78 78.87
CA GLY A 218 39.67 10.50 77.57
C GLY A 218 41.05 9.83 77.62
N ILE A 219 41.45 9.30 78.79
CA ILE A 219 42.78 8.68 78.96
C ILE A 219 42.74 7.21 78.55
N ILE A 220 43.29 6.92 77.37
CA ILE A 220 43.49 5.57 76.84
C ILE A 220 44.76 4.97 77.49
N HIS A 221 44.71 3.68 77.87
CA HIS A 221 45.81 2.96 78.53
C HIS A 221 46.23 3.54 79.89
N ASN A 222 45.26 3.88 80.74
CA ASN A 222 45.45 4.56 82.02
C ASN A 222 46.56 3.97 82.93
N LYS A 223 46.79 2.64 82.93
CA LYS A 223 47.91 2.01 83.66
C LYS A 223 49.30 2.54 83.25
N LEU A 224 49.51 2.84 81.97
CA LEU A 224 50.76 3.43 81.45
C LEU A 224 50.87 4.91 81.81
N PHE A 225 49.75 5.65 81.73
CA PHE A 225 49.68 7.03 82.17
C PHE A 225 49.98 7.18 83.66
N LEU A 226 49.41 6.33 84.52
CA LEU A 226 49.65 6.35 85.97
C LEU A 226 51.09 5.97 86.33
N ASP A 227 51.70 4.96 85.69
CA ASP A 227 53.13 4.63 85.88
C ASP A 227 54.03 5.84 85.58
N TYR A 228 53.80 6.51 84.44
CA TYR A 228 54.49 7.75 84.07
C TYR A 228 54.23 8.88 85.08
N THR A 229 52.97 9.15 85.41
CA THR A 229 52.59 10.25 86.31
C THR A 229 53.11 10.05 87.74
N ILE A 230 53.13 8.82 88.26
CA ILE A 230 53.71 8.51 89.57
C ILE A 230 55.21 8.82 89.56
N LYS A 231 55.96 8.33 88.57
CA LYS A 231 57.41 8.59 88.44
C LYS A 231 57.72 10.08 88.29
N CYS A 232 56.98 10.79 87.44
CA CYS A 232 57.13 12.24 87.29
C CYS A 232 56.80 12.98 88.60
N TYR A 233 55.78 12.54 89.34
CA TYR A 233 55.42 13.13 90.63
C TYR A 233 56.46 12.84 91.72
N GLU A 234 57.04 11.64 91.76
CA GLU A 234 58.17 11.32 92.65
C GLU A 234 59.39 12.21 92.35
N SER A 235 59.79 12.32 91.08
CA SER A 235 60.87 13.23 90.65
C SER A 235 60.58 14.69 91.01
N PHE A 236 59.36 15.17 90.76
CA PHE A 236 58.92 16.52 91.13
C PHE A 236 58.97 16.76 92.64
N MET A 237 58.53 15.79 93.45
CA MET A 237 58.60 15.84 94.91
C MET A 237 60.04 15.78 95.45
N THR A 238 61.01 15.32 94.65
CA THR A 238 62.45 15.47 94.93
C THR A 238 63.08 16.75 94.37
N GLY A 239 62.31 17.59 93.68
CA GLY A 239 62.75 18.90 93.16
C GLY A 239 63.24 18.92 91.71
N ALA A 240 62.82 17.96 90.87
CA ALA A 240 63.14 17.96 89.44
C ALA A 240 62.12 18.76 88.60
N ASP A 241 62.63 19.65 87.75
CA ASP A 241 61.85 20.46 86.78
C ASP A 241 61.77 19.83 85.37
N SER A 242 62.47 18.72 85.10
CA SER A 242 62.35 17.97 83.84
C SER A 242 62.21 16.46 84.08
N PHE A 243 61.63 15.77 83.08
CA PHE A 243 61.18 14.38 83.17
C PHE A 243 61.64 13.56 81.96
N ASP A 244 62.80 13.90 81.41
CA ASP A 244 63.25 13.40 80.10
C ASP A 244 63.47 11.88 80.08
N ASP A 245 63.95 11.30 81.19
CA ASP A 245 64.08 9.84 81.33
C ASP A 245 62.70 9.15 81.31
N MET A 246 61.70 9.70 82.01
CA MET A 246 60.32 9.20 81.99
C MET A 246 59.67 9.40 80.61
N ASN A 247 59.99 10.49 79.91
CA ASN A 247 59.54 10.74 78.54
C ASN A 247 60.14 9.71 77.56
N VAL A 248 61.41 9.33 77.73
CA VAL A 248 62.07 8.29 76.92
C VAL A 248 61.51 6.91 77.25
N GLU A 249 61.28 6.58 78.52
CA GLU A 249 60.64 5.32 78.94
C GLU A 249 59.23 5.20 78.33
N LEU A 250 58.41 6.25 78.44
CA LEU A 250 57.07 6.33 77.86
C LEU A 250 57.13 6.19 76.33
N GLN A 251 58.02 6.90 75.64
CA GLN A 251 58.20 6.77 74.19
C GLN A 251 58.62 5.37 73.77
N SER A 252 59.43 4.66 74.55
CA SER A 252 59.77 3.25 74.26
C SER A 252 58.53 2.37 74.37
N LYS A 253 57.82 2.43 75.50
CA LYS A 253 56.59 1.66 75.73
C LYS A 253 55.54 1.92 74.65
N LEU A 254 55.39 3.16 74.18
CA LEU A 254 54.47 3.50 73.09
C LEU A 254 54.93 2.96 71.71
N LYS A 255 56.23 2.97 71.40
CA LYS A 255 56.77 2.34 70.18
C LYS A 255 56.51 0.84 70.16
N ASP A 256 56.73 0.17 71.29
CA ASP A 256 56.47 -1.27 71.46
C ASP A 256 54.98 -1.59 71.37
N LEU A 257 54.12 -0.79 72.02
CA LEU A 257 52.66 -0.95 72.05
C LEU A 257 52.04 -0.83 70.64
N TYR A 258 52.36 0.25 69.91
CA TYR A 258 51.86 0.46 68.55
C TYR A 258 52.64 -0.34 67.50
N LYS A 259 53.79 -0.92 67.86
CA LYS A 259 54.72 -1.64 66.95
C LYS A 259 55.16 -0.77 65.78
N VAL A 260 55.43 0.51 66.07
CA VAL A 260 55.86 1.54 65.11
C VAL A 260 57.20 2.11 65.55
N ASP A 261 58.20 1.92 64.70
CA ASP A 261 59.47 2.62 64.73
C ASP A 261 59.61 3.54 63.49
N ALA A 262 60.57 4.47 63.52
CA ALA A 262 60.75 5.45 62.45
C ALA A 262 61.14 4.78 61.11
N SER A 263 62.04 3.80 61.15
CA SER A 263 62.50 3.04 59.98
C SER A 263 61.37 2.27 59.28
N LYS A 264 60.43 1.70 60.03
CA LYS A 264 59.25 1.00 59.51
C LYS A 264 58.25 1.98 58.90
N LEU A 265 58.06 3.15 59.49
CA LEU A 265 57.17 4.19 58.95
C LEU A 265 57.76 4.81 57.67
N GLU A 266 59.07 5.04 57.64
CA GLU A 266 59.80 5.49 56.44
C GLU A 266 59.83 4.43 55.34
N SER A 267 60.06 3.16 55.69
CA SER A 267 60.00 2.03 54.74
C SER A 267 58.61 1.87 54.13
N LEU A 268 57.54 2.01 54.92
CA LEU A 268 56.17 1.96 54.42
C LEU A 268 55.84 3.17 53.54
N ALA A 269 56.34 4.37 53.88
CA ALA A 269 56.20 5.54 53.03
C ALA A 269 56.94 5.40 51.69
N ALA A 270 58.12 4.77 51.69
CA ALA A 270 58.87 4.45 50.47
C ALA A 270 58.16 3.37 49.62
N GLU A 271 57.59 2.33 50.23
CA GLU A 271 56.78 1.31 49.56
C GLU A 271 55.52 1.93 48.93
N ILE A 272 54.77 2.73 49.69
CA ILE A 272 53.61 3.47 49.20
C ILE A 272 54.00 4.37 48.03
N LYS A 273 55.14 5.07 48.10
CA LYS A 273 55.63 5.89 46.99
C LYS A 273 55.93 5.04 45.74
N ALA A 274 56.69 3.96 45.88
CA ALA A 274 57.05 3.09 44.77
C ALA A 274 55.82 2.43 44.11
N LEU A 275 54.83 2.01 44.91
CA LEU A 275 53.56 1.48 44.42
C LEU A 275 52.75 2.54 43.66
N ASN A 276 52.71 3.79 44.15
CA ASN A 276 52.04 4.88 43.42
C ASN A 276 52.76 5.25 42.12
N GLU A 277 54.10 5.20 42.07
CA GLU A 277 54.89 5.42 40.86
C GLU A 277 54.67 4.29 39.82
N GLU A 278 54.59 3.02 40.26
CA GLU A 278 54.24 1.88 39.41
C GLU A 278 52.79 1.96 38.90
N ILE A 279 51.83 2.31 39.76
CA ILE A 279 50.43 2.56 39.36
C ILE A 279 50.39 3.69 38.32
N ALA A 280 51.07 4.82 38.54
CA ALA A 280 51.11 5.92 37.58
C ALA A 280 51.73 5.50 36.23
N ARG A 281 52.76 4.63 36.23
CA ARG A 281 53.31 4.05 34.99
C ARG A 281 52.27 3.18 34.27
N LEU A 282 51.65 2.26 34.99
CA LEU A 282 50.63 1.35 34.45
C LEU A 282 49.36 2.08 33.98
N GLU A 283 48.96 3.17 34.63
CA GLU A 283 47.86 4.02 34.17
C GLU A 283 48.25 4.82 32.92
N GLN A 284 49.48 5.34 32.83
CA GLN A 284 49.96 6.00 31.62
C GLN A 284 50.17 5.01 30.45
N GLU A 285 50.51 3.75 30.73
CA GLU A 285 50.47 2.67 29.74
C GLU A 285 49.03 2.36 29.32
N ARG A 286 48.09 2.20 30.27
CA ARG A 286 46.65 2.00 30.04
C ARG A 286 46.00 3.16 29.25
N GLU A 287 46.52 4.37 29.36
CA GLU A 287 46.06 5.57 28.63
C GLU A 287 46.76 5.77 27.27
N LYS A 288 47.86 5.06 27.01
CA LYS A 288 48.41 4.85 25.65
C LYS A 288 47.78 3.63 24.96
N GLU A 289 47.34 2.64 25.74
CA GLU A 289 46.59 1.47 25.31
C GLU A 289 45.19 1.70 24.70
N PRO A 290 44.49 2.85 24.73
CA PRO A 290 43.23 3.00 23.99
C PRO A 290 43.46 2.77 22.49
N ASN A 291 44.65 3.11 21.97
CA ASN A 291 45.07 2.73 20.61
C ASN A 291 45.34 1.23 20.47
N ARG A 292 45.88 0.53 21.48
CA ARG A 292 46.10 -0.92 21.45
C ARG A 292 44.77 -1.69 21.55
N LEU A 293 43.90 -1.33 22.49
CA LEU A 293 42.58 -1.92 22.66
C LEU A 293 41.64 -1.58 21.50
N MET A 294 41.66 -0.37 20.94
CA MET A 294 40.88 -0.06 19.74
C MET A 294 41.46 -0.71 18.48
N SER A 295 42.79 -0.82 18.31
CA SER A 295 43.35 -1.58 17.19
C SER A 295 43.07 -3.07 17.31
N LEU A 296 43.12 -3.66 18.50
CA LEU A 296 42.70 -5.05 18.75
C LEU A 296 41.19 -5.25 18.53
N LYS A 297 40.32 -4.30 18.93
CA LYS A 297 38.88 -4.35 18.63
C LYS A 297 38.60 -4.23 17.13
N LYS A 298 39.29 -3.33 16.42
CA LYS A 298 39.21 -3.19 14.95
C LYS A 298 39.71 -4.45 14.24
N LEU A 299 40.86 -4.99 14.65
CA LEU A 299 41.45 -6.23 14.12
C LEU A 299 40.53 -7.42 14.35
N ARG A 300 39.99 -7.60 15.57
CA ARG A 300 38.98 -8.61 15.87
C ARG A 300 37.77 -8.45 14.94
N THR A 301 37.29 -7.23 14.72
CA THR A 301 36.12 -6.98 13.87
C THR A 301 36.41 -7.31 12.40
N SER A 302 37.60 -6.99 11.89
CA SER A 302 38.05 -7.41 10.56
C SER A 302 38.12 -8.94 10.46
N LEU A 303 38.88 -9.59 11.34
CA LEU A 303 39.01 -11.05 11.35
C LEU A 303 37.66 -11.76 11.51
N GLN A 304 36.73 -11.20 12.31
CA GLN A 304 35.38 -11.74 12.45
C GLN A 304 34.55 -11.56 11.17
N ALA A 305 34.73 -10.47 10.42
CA ALA A 305 34.12 -10.31 9.10
C ALA A 305 34.76 -11.24 8.05
N ASP A 306 36.09 -11.40 8.07
CA ASP A 306 36.83 -12.29 7.17
C ASP A 306 36.48 -13.76 7.42
N VAL A 307 36.31 -14.19 8.68
CA VAL A 307 35.76 -15.51 9.04
C VAL A 307 34.35 -15.71 8.45
N GLN A 308 33.49 -14.69 8.42
CA GLN A 308 32.18 -14.80 7.78
C GLN A 308 32.28 -14.89 6.25
N LYS A 309 33.21 -14.15 5.61
CA LYS A 309 33.51 -14.31 4.17
C LYS A 309 33.97 -15.73 3.86
N TYR A 310 34.91 -16.27 4.64
CA TYR A 310 35.42 -17.63 4.43
C TYR A 310 34.35 -18.70 4.68
N LYS A 311 33.46 -18.53 5.67
CA LYS A 311 32.31 -19.43 5.86
C LYS A 311 31.32 -19.39 4.70
N ALA A 312 31.00 -18.19 4.19
CA ALA A 312 30.14 -18.05 3.01
C ALA A 312 30.79 -18.67 1.75
N TYR A 313 32.10 -18.48 1.59
CA TYR A 313 32.88 -19.08 0.49
C TYR A 313 32.95 -20.61 0.58
N LEU A 314 33.19 -21.17 1.77
CA LEU A 314 33.16 -22.61 2.01
C LEU A 314 31.78 -23.19 1.73
N SER A 315 30.71 -22.60 2.27
CA SER A 315 29.33 -23.04 2.00
C SER A 315 28.96 -22.96 0.52
N ASN A 316 29.46 -21.95 -0.20
CA ASN A 316 29.32 -21.86 -1.65
C ASN A 316 30.10 -22.98 -2.37
N LEU A 317 31.34 -23.29 -1.96
CA LEU A 317 32.11 -24.42 -2.50
C LEU A 317 31.46 -25.78 -2.18
N GLU A 318 30.94 -25.98 -0.98
CA GLU A 318 30.20 -27.18 -0.58
C GLU A 318 28.95 -27.37 -1.45
N SER A 319 28.19 -26.29 -1.69
CA SER A 319 27.05 -26.31 -2.61
C SER A 319 27.46 -26.58 -4.06
N HIS A 320 28.62 -26.09 -4.49
CA HIS A 320 29.15 -26.33 -5.83
C HIS A 320 29.66 -27.76 -6.01
N SER A 321 30.32 -28.33 -4.98
CA SER A 321 30.66 -29.76 -4.93
C SER A 321 29.39 -30.59 -5.07
N SER A 322 28.39 -30.38 -4.20
CA SER A 322 27.13 -31.15 -4.25
C SER A 322 26.42 -31.06 -5.61
N VAL A 323 26.54 -29.95 -6.35
CA VAL A 323 26.02 -29.81 -7.72
C VAL A 323 26.88 -30.52 -8.76
N LEU A 324 28.21 -30.63 -8.56
CA LEU A 324 29.09 -31.44 -9.39
C LEU A 324 28.93 -32.94 -9.10
N ASP A 325 28.80 -33.32 -7.84
CA ASP A 325 28.58 -34.69 -7.37
C ASP A 325 27.24 -35.23 -7.90
N GLN A 326 26.16 -34.42 -7.85
CA GLN A 326 24.89 -34.77 -8.50
C GLN A 326 25.05 -34.92 -10.02
N LYS A 327 25.74 -33.98 -10.69
CA LYS A 327 25.97 -34.08 -12.15
C LYS A 327 26.80 -35.31 -12.55
N LEU A 328 27.76 -35.72 -11.71
CA LEU A 328 28.51 -36.95 -11.92
C LEU A 328 27.58 -38.16 -11.80
N SER A 329 26.71 -38.21 -10.78
CA SER A 329 25.68 -39.26 -10.66
C SER A 329 24.72 -39.27 -11.86
N ASP A 330 24.26 -38.11 -12.33
CA ASP A 330 23.38 -37.98 -13.50
C ASP A 330 24.07 -38.48 -14.79
N LEU A 331 25.39 -38.22 -14.91
CA LEU A 331 26.23 -38.67 -16.03
C LEU A 331 26.56 -40.15 -15.97
N ASP A 332 26.87 -40.71 -14.80
CA ASP A 332 27.13 -42.14 -14.61
C ASP A 332 25.86 -42.97 -14.88
N GLU A 333 24.69 -42.46 -14.49
CA GLU A 333 23.40 -43.04 -14.89
C GLU A 333 23.18 -42.98 -16.41
N GLU A 334 23.51 -41.86 -17.07
CA GLU A 334 23.35 -41.72 -18.52
C GLU A 334 24.34 -42.61 -19.29
N ILE A 335 25.59 -42.74 -18.80
CA ILE A 335 26.56 -43.69 -19.32
C ILE A 335 26.01 -45.11 -19.18
N GLY A 336 25.47 -45.50 -18.02
CA GLY A 336 24.85 -46.81 -17.82
C GLY A 336 23.64 -47.06 -18.75
N ARG A 337 22.84 -46.03 -19.05
CA ARG A 337 21.75 -46.10 -20.06
C ARG A 337 22.30 -46.29 -21.48
N VAL A 338 23.31 -45.52 -21.87
CA VAL A 338 23.91 -45.57 -23.21
C VAL A 338 24.73 -46.85 -23.43
N GLU A 339 25.42 -47.37 -22.41
CA GLU A 339 26.10 -48.67 -22.47
C GLU A 339 25.10 -49.81 -22.67
N LEU A 340 23.97 -49.79 -21.94
CA LEU A 340 22.88 -50.75 -22.13
C LEU A 340 22.25 -50.64 -23.52
N GLU A 341 21.99 -49.42 -24.01
CA GLU A 341 21.49 -49.22 -25.38
C GLU A 341 22.50 -49.74 -26.42
N CYS A 342 23.77 -49.37 -26.32
CA CYS A 342 24.83 -49.88 -27.19
C CYS A 342 24.94 -51.41 -27.18
N GLU A 343 24.78 -52.07 -26.03
CA GLU A 343 24.78 -53.53 -25.97
C GLU A 343 23.51 -54.14 -26.60
N THR A 344 22.32 -53.55 -26.41
CA THR A 344 21.11 -54.02 -27.14
C THR A 344 21.22 -53.80 -28.65
N VAL A 345 21.77 -52.67 -29.10
CA VAL A 345 22.05 -52.38 -30.52
C VAL A 345 23.11 -53.32 -31.07
N ARG A 346 24.12 -53.71 -30.28
CA ARG A 346 25.14 -54.70 -30.64
C ARG A 346 24.55 -56.10 -30.78
N GLN A 347 23.67 -56.50 -29.88
CA GLN A 347 22.94 -57.77 -29.96
C GLN A 347 22.01 -57.79 -31.17
N GLU A 348 21.27 -56.72 -31.43
CA GLU A 348 20.40 -56.60 -32.61
C GLU A 348 21.22 -56.55 -33.92
N THR A 349 22.34 -55.85 -33.94
CA THR A 349 23.28 -55.87 -35.08
C THR A 349 23.82 -57.28 -35.33
N THR A 350 24.12 -58.03 -34.27
CA THR A 350 24.55 -59.44 -34.38
C THR A 350 23.41 -60.34 -34.88
N ARG A 351 22.17 -60.09 -34.45
CA ARG A 351 20.96 -60.78 -34.94
C ARG A 351 20.71 -60.48 -36.42
N LEU A 352 20.77 -59.22 -36.82
CA LEU A 352 20.59 -58.76 -38.20
C LEU A 352 21.71 -59.28 -39.12
N GLN A 353 22.97 -59.26 -38.68
CA GLN A 353 24.08 -59.85 -39.43
C GLN A 353 23.89 -61.36 -39.61
N ASN A 354 23.44 -62.08 -38.57
CA ASN A 354 23.08 -63.49 -38.70
C ASN A 354 21.88 -63.73 -39.62
N ILE A 355 20.91 -62.81 -39.70
CA ILE A 355 19.82 -62.88 -40.68
C ILE A 355 20.35 -62.67 -42.10
N VAL A 356 21.16 -61.62 -42.33
CA VAL A 356 21.77 -61.31 -43.64
C VAL A 356 22.67 -62.46 -44.12
N ASN A 357 23.51 -63.03 -43.25
CA ASN A 357 24.36 -64.18 -43.56
C ASN A 357 23.56 -65.45 -43.96
N ASN A 358 22.28 -65.52 -43.61
CA ASN A 358 21.38 -66.63 -43.94
C ASN A 358 20.32 -66.25 -45.01
N GLN A 359 20.35 -65.03 -45.57
CA GLN A 359 19.49 -64.64 -46.68
C GLN A 359 19.99 -65.23 -48.01
N LYS A 360 19.04 -65.68 -48.84
CA LYS A 360 19.34 -66.39 -50.10
C LYS A 360 19.66 -65.49 -51.30
N TYR A 361 19.59 -64.17 -51.13
CA TYR A 361 19.73 -63.17 -52.18
C TYR A 361 20.54 -61.98 -51.64
N SER A 362 21.48 -61.48 -52.43
CA SER A 362 22.30 -60.32 -52.07
C SER A 362 21.52 -59.01 -52.24
N GLY A 363 22.03 -57.90 -51.67
CA GLY A 363 21.52 -56.56 -51.97
C GLY A 363 21.51 -56.28 -53.47
N ALA A 364 22.55 -56.72 -54.20
CA ALA A 364 22.63 -56.60 -55.65
C ALA A 364 21.59 -57.47 -56.41
N ASP A 365 21.12 -58.59 -55.83
CA ASP A 365 20.00 -59.35 -56.38
C ASP A 365 18.67 -58.62 -56.16
N ILE A 366 18.49 -58.01 -54.99
CA ILE A 366 17.30 -57.20 -54.67
C ILE A 366 17.25 -55.94 -55.54
N GLU A 367 18.38 -55.29 -55.81
CA GLU A 367 18.49 -54.18 -56.76
C GLU A 367 18.15 -54.61 -58.19
N ARG A 368 18.68 -55.75 -58.66
CA ARG A 368 18.32 -56.32 -59.97
C ARG A 368 16.83 -56.63 -60.06
N ILE A 369 16.25 -57.29 -59.05
CA ILE A 369 14.81 -57.60 -58.98
C ILE A 369 13.96 -56.32 -58.94
N ASN A 370 14.38 -55.27 -58.23
CA ASN A 370 13.68 -53.99 -58.23
C ASN A 370 13.80 -53.24 -59.56
N HIS A 371 14.93 -53.34 -60.26
CA HIS A 371 15.09 -52.80 -61.61
C HIS A 371 14.19 -53.53 -62.62
N GLU A 372 14.22 -54.87 -62.64
CA GLU A 372 13.33 -55.72 -63.45
C GLU A 372 11.84 -55.41 -63.14
N LYS A 373 11.48 -55.27 -61.86
CA LYS A 373 10.13 -54.85 -61.43
C LYS A 373 9.76 -53.45 -61.94
N ASN A 374 10.69 -52.50 -61.96
CA ASN A 374 10.43 -51.14 -62.44
C ASN A 374 10.29 -51.08 -63.97
N GLU A 375 11.06 -51.86 -64.72
CA GLU A 375 10.90 -52.03 -66.17
C GLU A 375 9.57 -52.72 -66.51
N LEU A 376 9.19 -53.75 -65.76
CA LEU A 376 7.86 -54.37 -65.88
C LEU A 376 6.73 -53.40 -65.52
N GLN A 377 6.88 -52.57 -64.49
CA GLN A 377 5.87 -51.57 -64.12
C GLN A 377 5.75 -50.46 -65.18
N GLN A 378 6.86 -50.00 -65.78
CA GLN A 378 6.83 -49.08 -66.92
C GLN A 378 6.16 -49.71 -68.14
N THR A 379 6.43 -50.99 -68.40
CA THR A 379 5.81 -51.76 -69.48
C THR A 379 4.30 -51.89 -69.27
N ILE A 380 3.86 -52.21 -68.05
CA ILE A 380 2.44 -52.23 -67.67
C ILE A 380 1.82 -50.85 -67.85
N ASN A 381 2.43 -49.79 -67.31
CA ASN A 381 1.93 -48.42 -67.43
C ASN A 381 1.80 -47.95 -68.88
N LYS A 382 2.69 -48.41 -69.77
CA LYS A 382 2.60 -48.16 -71.21
C LYS A 382 1.42 -48.95 -71.82
N LEU A 383 1.36 -50.26 -71.60
CA LEU A 383 0.30 -51.12 -72.13
C LEU A 383 -1.09 -50.71 -71.63
N THR A 384 -1.21 -50.18 -70.40
CA THR A 384 -2.45 -49.59 -69.89
C THR A 384 -2.86 -48.35 -70.67
N LYS A 385 -1.92 -47.44 -70.97
CA LYS A 385 -2.23 -46.25 -71.81
C LYS A 385 -2.54 -46.61 -73.25
N ASP A 386 -1.84 -47.58 -73.82
CA ASP A 386 -2.11 -48.09 -75.17
C ASP A 386 -3.51 -48.75 -75.20
N LEU A 387 -3.90 -49.49 -74.15
CA LEU A 387 -5.25 -50.04 -73.97
C LEU A 387 -6.33 -48.97 -73.77
N GLU A 388 -6.08 -47.94 -72.95
CA GLU A 388 -6.99 -46.79 -72.77
C GLU A 388 -7.21 -46.04 -74.08
N ALA A 389 -6.16 -45.85 -74.89
CA ALA A 389 -6.24 -45.23 -76.20
C ALA A 389 -7.10 -46.07 -77.18
N GLU A 390 -6.89 -47.39 -77.25
CA GLU A 390 -7.69 -48.27 -78.10
C GLU A 390 -9.14 -48.42 -77.61
N GLN A 391 -9.39 -48.40 -76.30
CA GLN A 391 -10.75 -48.31 -75.74
C GLN A 391 -11.43 -46.99 -76.11
N GLN A 392 -10.70 -45.87 -76.08
CA GLN A 392 -11.22 -44.58 -76.51
C GLN A 392 -11.48 -44.54 -78.02
N GLN A 393 -10.66 -45.21 -78.85
CA GLN A 393 -10.95 -45.40 -80.28
C GLN A 393 -12.19 -46.27 -80.50
N MET A 394 -12.29 -47.42 -79.83
CA MET A 394 -13.47 -48.30 -79.87
C MET A 394 -14.74 -47.52 -79.55
N TRP A 395 -14.77 -46.80 -78.42
CA TRP A 395 -15.90 -45.97 -78.00
C TRP A 395 -16.27 -44.89 -79.04
N ASN A 396 -15.26 -44.27 -79.69
CA ASN A 396 -15.49 -43.30 -80.75
C ASN A 396 -16.09 -43.93 -82.02
N GLU A 397 -15.70 -45.16 -82.38
CA GLU A 397 -16.33 -45.91 -83.49
C GLU A 397 -17.72 -46.45 -83.14
N GLU A 398 -17.95 -46.92 -81.90
CA GLU A 398 -19.29 -47.28 -81.42
C GLU A 398 -20.23 -46.06 -81.44
N LEU A 399 -19.75 -44.88 -81.05
CA LEU A 399 -20.52 -43.64 -81.12
C LEU A 399 -20.81 -43.21 -82.57
N LYS A 400 -19.87 -43.40 -83.50
CA LYS A 400 -20.11 -43.20 -84.95
C LYS A 400 -21.14 -44.18 -85.49
N TYR A 401 -21.03 -45.46 -85.13
CA TYR A 401 -21.95 -46.51 -85.52
C TYR A 401 -23.38 -46.25 -85.00
N ALA A 402 -23.51 -45.87 -83.72
CA ALA A 402 -24.79 -45.53 -83.10
C ALA A 402 -25.46 -44.33 -83.81
N ARG A 403 -24.72 -43.25 -84.06
CA ARG A 403 -25.22 -42.08 -84.83
C ARG A 403 -25.59 -42.44 -86.27
N GLY A 404 -24.81 -43.30 -86.92
CA GLY A 404 -25.10 -43.80 -88.27
C GLY A 404 -26.39 -44.63 -88.32
N LYS A 405 -26.58 -45.51 -87.33
CA LYS A 405 -27.80 -46.30 -87.15
C LYS A 405 -29.02 -45.40 -86.91
N GLU A 406 -28.92 -44.45 -85.97
CA GLU A 406 -30.00 -43.51 -85.65
C GLU A 406 -30.42 -42.68 -86.88
N ALA A 407 -29.46 -42.19 -87.66
CA ALA A 407 -29.74 -41.46 -88.90
C ALA A 407 -30.46 -42.32 -89.96
N ILE A 408 -30.10 -43.60 -90.08
CA ILE A 408 -30.77 -44.55 -90.99
C ILE A 408 -32.18 -44.87 -90.48
N GLU A 409 -32.36 -45.09 -89.18
CA GLU A 409 -33.67 -45.36 -88.56
C GLU A 409 -34.61 -44.14 -88.66
N ALA A 410 -34.10 -42.91 -88.57
CA ALA A 410 -34.86 -41.69 -88.83
C ALA A 410 -35.30 -41.57 -90.30
N GLN A 411 -34.41 -41.85 -91.27
CA GLN A 411 -34.77 -41.87 -92.69
C GLN A 411 -35.81 -42.96 -93.02
N LEU A 412 -35.70 -44.13 -92.37
CA LEU A 412 -36.70 -45.21 -92.50
C LEU A 412 -38.04 -44.83 -91.88
N ALA A 413 -38.06 -44.10 -90.77
CA ALA A 413 -39.30 -43.61 -90.16
C ALA A 413 -40.05 -42.64 -91.08
N GLU A 414 -39.34 -41.69 -91.71
CA GLU A 414 -39.93 -40.80 -92.72
C GLU A 414 -40.35 -41.55 -94.00
N TYR A 415 -39.55 -42.51 -94.48
CA TYR A 415 -39.93 -43.36 -95.60
C TYR A 415 -41.22 -44.16 -95.31
N HIS A 416 -41.31 -44.84 -94.17
CA HIS A 416 -42.51 -45.57 -93.78
C HIS A 416 -43.72 -44.64 -93.59
N LYS A 417 -43.52 -43.43 -93.05
CA LYS A 417 -44.56 -42.40 -92.90
C LYS A 417 -45.09 -41.93 -94.26
N LEU A 418 -44.22 -41.71 -95.24
CA LEU A 418 -44.59 -41.41 -96.62
C LEU A 418 -45.31 -42.59 -97.30
N ALA A 419 -44.78 -43.81 -97.18
CA ALA A 419 -45.37 -45.00 -97.78
C ALA A 419 -46.74 -45.37 -97.16
N ARG A 420 -46.96 -45.12 -95.87
CA ARG A 420 -48.29 -45.18 -95.24
C ARG A 420 -49.23 -44.10 -95.80
N LYS A 421 -48.76 -42.85 -95.93
CA LYS A 421 -49.55 -41.74 -96.51
C LYS A 421 -49.98 -42.02 -97.96
N LEU A 422 -49.14 -42.72 -98.73
CA LEU A 422 -49.41 -43.14 -100.11
C LEU A 422 -50.22 -44.45 -100.23
N LYS A 423 -50.67 -45.05 -99.11
CA LYS A 423 -51.37 -46.35 -99.06
C LYS A 423 -50.60 -47.51 -99.72
N LEU A 424 -49.28 -47.57 -99.49
CA LEU A 424 -48.37 -48.64 -99.97
C LEU A 424 -48.00 -49.66 -98.89
N ILE A 425 -48.11 -49.29 -97.60
CA ILE A 425 -47.89 -50.18 -96.45
C ILE A 425 -49.16 -50.13 -95.58
N PRO A 426 -49.74 -51.26 -95.14
CA PRO A 426 -49.28 -52.66 -95.30
C PRO A 426 -49.43 -53.24 -96.71
N LYS A 427 -48.98 -54.48 -96.92
CA LYS A 427 -49.01 -55.17 -98.24
C LYS A 427 -50.38 -55.26 -98.91
N GLY A 428 -51.47 -55.16 -98.15
CA GLY A 428 -52.86 -55.15 -98.65
C GLY A 428 -53.49 -53.75 -98.74
N ALA A 429 -52.69 -52.68 -98.69
CA ALA A 429 -53.18 -51.32 -98.85
C ALA A 429 -53.51 -51.00 -100.33
N GLU A 430 -54.44 -50.06 -100.52
CA GLU A 430 -55.14 -49.78 -101.79
C GLU A 430 -54.22 -49.61 -103.01
N ASN A 431 -53.02 -49.02 -102.84
CA ASN A 431 -52.08 -48.75 -103.92
C ASN A 431 -50.90 -49.75 -103.99
N SER A 432 -50.82 -50.73 -103.09
CA SER A 432 -49.65 -51.62 -102.98
C SER A 432 -49.52 -52.62 -104.14
N LYS A 433 -50.61 -52.90 -104.87
CA LYS A 433 -50.75 -54.01 -105.83
C LYS A 433 -50.26 -55.38 -105.30
N GLY A 434 -50.26 -55.57 -103.98
CA GLY A 434 -49.81 -56.80 -103.29
C GLY A 434 -48.30 -56.86 -102.95
N TYR A 435 -47.50 -55.86 -103.33
CA TYR A 435 -46.07 -55.80 -103.04
C TYR A 435 -45.75 -55.37 -101.59
N ASP A 436 -44.52 -55.65 -101.15
CA ASP A 436 -44.06 -55.44 -99.77
C ASP A 436 -43.09 -54.27 -99.65
N PHE A 437 -43.62 -53.07 -99.49
CA PHE A 437 -42.83 -51.84 -99.35
C PHE A 437 -42.25 -51.64 -97.94
N GLU A 438 -42.40 -52.58 -96.99
CA GLU A 438 -41.87 -52.44 -95.63
C GLU A 438 -40.37 -52.80 -95.54
N ILE A 439 -39.52 -51.82 -95.21
CA ILE A 439 -38.07 -52.02 -95.04
C ILE A 439 -37.76 -52.28 -93.55
N LYS A 440 -37.37 -53.52 -93.23
CA LYS A 440 -36.91 -53.91 -91.88
C LYS A 440 -35.40 -53.94 -91.84
N PHE A 441 -34.79 -52.84 -91.38
CA PHE A 441 -33.34 -52.69 -91.29
C PHE A 441 -32.74 -53.65 -90.26
N ASN A 442 -31.70 -54.37 -90.68
CA ASN A 442 -30.82 -55.12 -89.80
C ASN A 442 -29.36 -54.75 -90.18
N PRO A 443 -28.58 -54.12 -89.29
CA PRO A 443 -27.18 -53.79 -89.54
C PRO A 443 -26.30 -55.01 -89.87
N GLU A 444 -26.55 -56.14 -89.22
CA GLU A 444 -25.71 -57.36 -89.28
C GLU A 444 -25.80 -58.08 -90.64
N ALA A 445 -26.87 -57.82 -91.41
CA ALA A 445 -27.08 -58.43 -92.72
C ALA A 445 -26.13 -57.88 -93.81
N GLY A 446 -25.42 -56.77 -93.53
CA GLY A 446 -24.45 -56.14 -94.43
C GLY A 446 -25.03 -55.73 -95.79
N ALA A 447 -24.16 -55.47 -96.77
CA ALA A 447 -24.55 -54.97 -98.09
C ALA A 447 -25.56 -55.86 -98.87
N LYS A 448 -25.72 -57.14 -98.46
CA LYS A 448 -26.72 -58.05 -99.05
C LYS A 448 -28.16 -57.60 -98.81
N CYS A 449 -28.45 -56.86 -97.73
CA CYS A 449 -29.79 -56.34 -97.47
C CYS A 449 -30.21 -55.27 -98.50
N LEU A 450 -29.27 -54.44 -98.96
CA LEU A 450 -29.53 -53.39 -99.95
C LEU A 450 -29.98 -53.96 -101.30
N VAL A 451 -29.38 -55.09 -101.72
CA VAL A 451 -29.80 -55.81 -102.94
C VAL A 451 -31.23 -56.33 -102.79
N LYS A 452 -31.58 -56.88 -101.61
CA LYS A 452 -32.94 -57.33 -101.30
C LYS A 452 -33.94 -56.18 -101.37
N TYR A 453 -33.70 -55.04 -100.72
CA TYR A 453 -34.64 -53.91 -100.76
C TYR A 453 -34.73 -53.29 -102.16
N ARG A 454 -33.66 -53.32 -102.96
CA ARG A 454 -33.70 -52.87 -104.36
C ARG A 454 -34.64 -53.72 -105.21
N ALA A 455 -34.63 -55.04 -105.04
CA ALA A 455 -35.55 -55.94 -105.73
C ALA A 455 -36.98 -55.91 -105.16
N GLN A 456 -37.12 -55.87 -103.82
CA GLN A 456 -38.41 -55.95 -103.11
C GLN A 456 -39.21 -54.64 -103.19
N VAL A 457 -38.53 -53.48 -103.14
CA VAL A 457 -39.15 -52.17 -102.94
C VAL A 457 -38.92 -51.27 -104.16
N TYR A 458 -37.66 -51.07 -104.57
CA TYR A 458 -37.34 -50.08 -105.62
C TYR A 458 -37.88 -50.46 -107.00
N VAL A 459 -37.79 -51.73 -107.40
CA VAL A 459 -38.30 -52.18 -108.71
C VAL A 459 -39.83 -52.02 -108.81
N PRO A 460 -40.67 -52.57 -107.91
CA PRO A 460 -42.12 -52.37 -107.97
C PRO A 460 -42.54 -50.90 -107.81
N LEU A 461 -41.80 -50.10 -107.02
CA LEU A 461 -42.08 -48.68 -106.88
C LEU A 461 -41.79 -47.90 -108.17
N LYS A 462 -40.75 -48.28 -108.95
CA LYS A 462 -40.48 -47.64 -110.25
C LYS A 462 -41.42 -48.15 -111.35
N GLU A 463 -41.91 -49.38 -111.27
CA GLU A 463 -42.99 -49.88 -112.14
C GLU A 463 -44.29 -49.10 -111.90
N LEU A 464 -44.75 -48.99 -110.65
CA LEU A 464 -45.89 -48.14 -110.26
C LEU A 464 -45.71 -46.67 -110.67
N LEU A 465 -44.49 -46.13 -110.52
CA LEU A 465 -44.19 -44.76 -110.94
C LEU A 465 -44.29 -44.62 -112.46
N ASN A 466 -43.79 -45.58 -113.25
CA ASN A 466 -43.88 -45.57 -114.71
C ASN A 466 -45.33 -45.66 -115.20
N GLU A 467 -46.16 -46.54 -114.60
CA GLU A 467 -47.59 -46.64 -114.94
C GLU A 467 -48.33 -45.32 -114.66
N ASN A 468 -48.07 -44.71 -113.49
CA ASN A 468 -48.63 -43.41 -113.13
C ASN A 468 -48.07 -42.27 -114.01
N GLU A 469 -46.82 -42.37 -114.45
CA GLU A 469 -46.17 -41.45 -115.40
C GLU A 469 -46.82 -41.58 -116.80
N GLU A 470 -47.23 -42.77 -117.24
CA GLU A 470 -48.05 -42.95 -118.45
C GLU A 470 -49.49 -42.40 -118.31
N GLU A 471 -50.16 -42.59 -117.17
CA GLU A 471 -51.48 -41.99 -116.93
C GLU A 471 -51.41 -40.46 -116.85
N VAL A 472 -50.39 -39.92 -116.18
CA VAL A 472 -50.10 -38.48 -116.16
C VAL A 472 -49.80 -37.97 -117.58
N ASN A 473 -49.08 -38.72 -118.43
CA ASN A 473 -48.86 -38.32 -119.82
C ASN A 473 -50.13 -38.38 -120.68
N LYS A 474 -51.05 -39.34 -120.44
CA LYS A 474 -52.39 -39.35 -121.06
C LYS A 474 -53.23 -38.15 -120.61
N ALA A 475 -53.14 -37.75 -119.34
CA ALA A 475 -53.77 -36.54 -118.82
C ALA A 475 -53.11 -35.26 -119.35
N LEU A 476 -51.78 -35.25 -119.53
CA LEU A 476 -51.02 -34.14 -120.09
C LEU A 476 -51.39 -33.87 -121.54
N ASN A 477 -51.55 -34.90 -122.37
CA ASN A 477 -52.02 -34.75 -123.75
C ASN A 477 -53.47 -34.22 -123.82
N LYS A 478 -54.33 -34.56 -122.85
CA LYS A 478 -55.65 -33.91 -122.69
C LYS A 478 -55.55 -32.45 -122.23
N LYS A 479 -54.59 -32.13 -121.36
CA LYS A 479 -54.30 -30.77 -120.90
C LYS A 479 -53.80 -29.88 -122.06
N ILE A 480 -52.91 -30.40 -122.91
CA ILE A 480 -52.37 -29.67 -124.07
C ILE A 480 -53.49 -29.22 -125.03
N GLY A 481 -54.43 -30.10 -125.40
CA GLY A 481 -55.57 -29.69 -126.24
C GLY A 481 -56.53 -28.67 -125.60
N LEU A 482 -56.55 -28.59 -124.26
CA LEU A 482 -57.25 -27.53 -123.53
C LEU A 482 -56.40 -26.24 -123.41
N GLU A 483 -55.07 -26.35 -123.43
CA GLU A 483 -54.15 -25.21 -123.48
C GLU A 483 -54.13 -24.56 -124.87
N ASP A 484 -54.16 -25.32 -125.96
CA ASP A 484 -54.35 -24.80 -127.34
C ASP A 484 -55.66 -23.98 -127.44
N SER A 485 -56.73 -24.53 -126.86
CA SER A 485 -58.03 -23.85 -126.76
C SER A 485 -57.96 -22.60 -125.87
N SER A 486 -57.17 -22.65 -124.80
CA SER A 486 -56.89 -21.51 -123.93
C SER A 486 -55.96 -20.48 -124.57
N GLU A 487 -55.14 -20.84 -125.56
CA GLU A 487 -54.25 -19.92 -126.27
C GLU A 487 -55.00 -19.13 -127.35
N GLN A 488 -56.00 -19.74 -128.00
CA GLN A 488 -56.98 -19.00 -128.83
C GLN A 488 -57.76 -17.97 -127.99
N LEU A 489 -58.19 -18.34 -126.77
CA LEU A 489 -58.76 -17.37 -125.83
C LEU A 489 -57.72 -16.35 -125.31
N SER A 490 -56.47 -16.76 -125.12
CA SER A 490 -55.37 -15.87 -124.70
C SER A 490 -55.05 -14.81 -125.75
N THR A 491 -55.12 -15.16 -127.04
CA THR A 491 -54.88 -14.25 -128.16
C THR A 491 -56.03 -13.26 -128.38
N MET A 492 -57.30 -13.67 -128.25
CA MET A 492 -58.40 -12.70 -128.11
C MET A 492 -58.19 -11.77 -126.90
N LYS A 493 -57.67 -12.31 -125.80
CA LYS A 493 -57.36 -11.56 -124.57
C LYS A 493 -56.10 -10.68 -124.70
N THR A 494 -55.13 -10.96 -125.58
CA THR A 494 -54.01 -10.03 -125.87
C THR A 494 -54.45 -8.91 -126.79
N GLU A 495 -55.30 -9.17 -127.78
CA GLU A 495 -55.86 -8.13 -128.65
C GLU A 495 -56.76 -7.18 -127.86
N SER A 496 -57.64 -7.73 -127.01
CA SER A 496 -58.42 -6.94 -126.04
C SER A 496 -57.50 -6.14 -125.10
N ARG A 497 -56.36 -6.71 -124.68
CA ARG A 497 -55.34 -5.99 -123.88
C ARG A 497 -54.59 -4.92 -124.69
N LYS A 498 -54.46 -4.99 -126.02
CA LYS A 498 -53.94 -3.87 -126.83
C LYS A 498 -54.95 -2.72 -126.85
N ILE A 499 -56.24 -3.02 -127.07
CA ILE A 499 -57.31 -2.02 -127.07
C ILE A 499 -57.38 -1.32 -125.70
N VAL A 500 -57.40 -2.10 -124.61
CA VAL A 500 -57.34 -1.57 -123.24
C VAL A 500 -56.03 -0.81 -122.97
N ARG A 501 -54.91 -1.14 -123.63
CA ARG A 501 -53.66 -0.39 -123.49
C ARG A 501 -53.71 0.97 -124.20
N MET A 502 -54.19 1.03 -125.45
CA MET A 502 -54.38 2.32 -126.13
C MET A 502 -55.38 3.21 -125.37
N LEU A 503 -56.47 2.62 -124.85
CA LEU A 503 -57.40 3.33 -123.98
C LEU A 503 -56.75 3.76 -122.65
N LYS A 504 -55.81 2.99 -122.08
CA LYS A 504 -55.01 3.40 -120.92
C LYS A 504 -53.97 4.46 -121.24
N GLU A 505 -53.38 4.45 -122.43
CA GLU A 505 -52.45 5.48 -122.89
C GLU A 505 -53.20 6.80 -123.18
N GLU A 506 -54.45 6.73 -123.68
CA GLU A 506 -55.32 7.90 -123.83
C GLU A 506 -55.86 8.41 -122.49
N VAL A 507 -56.23 7.49 -121.57
CA VAL A 507 -56.55 7.85 -120.18
C VAL A 507 -55.33 8.42 -119.47
N GLN A 508 -54.10 7.95 -119.72
CA GLN A 508 -52.90 8.53 -119.13
C GLN A 508 -52.64 9.93 -119.69
N LYS A 509 -52.82 10.19 -120.99
CA LYS A 509 -52.76 11.57 -121.52
C LYS A 509 -53.82 12.47 -120.91
N LEU A 510 -55.03 11.95 -120.67
CA LEU A 510 -56.10 12.70 -120.00
C LEU A 510 -55.83 12.90 -118.50
N ASP A 511 -55.17 11.95 -117.84
CA ASP A 511 -54.72 12.04 -116.44
C ASP A 511 -53.52 12.99 -116.31
N ASP A 512 -52.55 12.95 -117.23
CA ASP A 512 -51.43 13.90 -117.31
C ASP A 512 -51.94 15.32 -117.62
N LEU A 513 -52.93 15.46 -118.52
CA LEU A 513 -53.60 16.73 -118.79
C LEU A 513 -54.46 17.19 -117.61
N TYR A 514 -55.08 16.28 -116.87
CA TYR A 514 -55.83 16.57 -115.65
C TYR A 514 -54.90 16.96 -114.51
N GLN A 515 -53.78 16.28 -114.32
CA GLN A 515 -52.70 16.64 -113.39
C GLN A 515 -52.13 18.02 -113.75
N GLN A 516 -51.87 18.29 -115.03
CA GLN A 516 -51.46 19.62 -115.48
C GLN A 516 -52.56 20.67 -115.20
N LYS A 517 -53.84 20.37 -115.43
CA LYS A 517 -54.94 21.31 -115.17
C LYS A 517 -55.27 21.49 -113.69
N VAL A 518 -55.09 20.46 -112.87
CA VAL A 518 -55.12 20.54 -111.41
C VAL A 518 -53.96 21.39 -110.94
N LYS A 519 -52.74 21.20 -111.48
CA LYS A 519 -51.58 21.99 -111.06
C LYS A 519 -51.63 23.44 -111.53
N GLU A 520 -52.10 23.70 -112.74
CA GLU A 520 -52.42 25.06 -113.21
C GLU A 520 -53.54 25.69 -112.34
N ALA A 521 -54.52 24.91 -111.89
CA ALA A 521 -55.55 25.37 -110.97
C ALA A 521 -55.06 25.52 -109.52
N GLU A 522 -54.08 24.74 -109.05
CA GLU A 522 -53.43 24.89 -107.74
C GLU A 522 -52.50 26.11 -107.74
N GLU A 523 -51.77 26.35 -108.83
CA GLU A 523 -50.95 27.56 -109.01
C GLU A 523 -51.84 28.80 -109.16
N GLU A 524 -52.99 28.72 -109.84
CA GLU A 524 -53.98 29.81 -109.92
C GLU A 524 -54.82 29.93 -108.63
N ASP A 525 -55.06 28.87 -107.84
CA ASP A 525 -55.70 28.93 -106.51
C ASP A 525 -54.75 29.45 -105.44
N GLU A 526 -53.45 29.13 -105.47
CA GLU A 526 -52.44 29.70 -104.56
C GLU A 526 -52.19 31.18 -104.90
N LYS A 527 -52.24 31.54 -106.19
CA LYS A 527 -52.28 32.92 -106.66
C LYS A 527 -53.59 33.62 -106.28
N CYS A 528 -54.76 32.99 -106.44
CA CYS A 528 -56.03 33.54 -106.00
C CYS A 528 -56.12 33.63 -104.47
N ALA A 529 -55.47 32.74 -103.72
CA ALA A 529 -55.43 32.77 -102.26
C ALA A 529 -54.48 33.86 -101.74
N SER A 530 -53.38 34.14 -102.43
CA SER A 530 -52.50 35.27 -102.11
C SER A 530 -53.05 36.61 -102.61
N GLU A 531 -53.77 36.64 -103.74
CA GLU A 531 -54.60 37.78 -104.15
C GLU A 531 -55.78 37.98 -103.20
N LEU A 532 -56.41 36.92 -102.68
CA LEU A 532 -57.48 36.99 -101.66
C LEU A 532 -56.92 37.44 -100.32
N GLU A 533 -55.77 36.93 -99.85
CA GLU A 533 -55.15 37.39 -98.60
C GLU A 533 -54.68 38.84 -98.72
N SER A 534 -54.22 39.26 -99.91
CA SER A 534 -53.95 40.65 -100.25
C SER A 534 -55.23 41.50 -100.23
N LEU A 535 -56.34 41.02 -100.81
CA LEU A 535 -57.63 41.69 -100.81
C LEU A 535 -58.34 41.66 -99.46
N GLU A 536 -58.09 40.67 -98.60
CA GLU A 536 -58.60 40.57 -97.23
C GLU A 536 -57.80 41.49 -96.31
N LYS A 537 -56.47 41.63 -96.53
CA LYS A 537 -55.65 42.68 -95.91
C LYS A 537 -56.06 44.08 -96.39
N HIS A 538 -56.33 44.26 -97.69
CA HIS A 538 -56.81 45.53 -98.24
C HIS A 538 -58.24 45.84 -97.78
N LYS A 539 -59.11 44.83 -97.65
CA LYS A 539 -60.44 44.94 -97.06
C LYS A 539 -60.33 45.29 -95.59
N HIS A 540 -59.47 44.63 -94.80
CA HIS A 540 -59.27 44.99 -93.39
C HIS A 540 -58.63 46.38 -93.25
N LEU A 541 -57.78 46.82 -94.18
CA LEU A 541 -57.29 48.22 -94.23
C LEU A 541 -58.38 49.20 -94.64
N LEU A 542 -59.31 48.83 -95.54
CA LEU A 542 -60.47 49.63 -95.91
C LEU A 542 -61.51 49.66 -94.79
N GLU A 543 -61.80 48.55 -94.14
CA GLU A 543 -62.70 48.45 -92.98
C GLU A 543 -62.07 49.13 -91.77
N SER A 544 -60.75 49.13 -91.60
CA SER A 544 -60.06 49.99 -90.63
C SER A 544 -60.25 51.46 -91.04
N ALA A 545 -59.81 51.88 -92.23
CA ALA A 545 -59.89 53.28 -92.66
C ALA A 545 -61.33 53.83 -92.81
N VAL A 546 -62.33 52.96 -93.03
CA VAL A 546 -63.75 53.33 -93.06
C VAL A 546 -64.36 53.31 -91.67
N ASN A 547 -63.99 52.42 -90.74
CA ASN A 547 -64.46 52.51 -89.35
C ASN A 547 -63.73 53.62 -88.57
N GLU A 548 -62.47 53.86 -88.87
CA GLU A 548 -61.62 54.94 -88.36
C GLU A 548 -62.09 56.27 -88.96
N GLY A 549 -62.26 56.36 -90.29
CA GLY A 549 -62.87 57.51 -90.94
C GLY A 549 -64.36 57.74 -90.61
N LEU A 550 -65.11 56.69 -90.22
CA LEU A 550 -66.47 56.83 -89.66
C LEU A 550 -66.41 57.25 -88.20
N SER A 551 -65.44 56.80 -87.40
CA SER A 551 -65.23 57.31 -86.04
C SER A 551 -64.80 58.76 -86.10
N GLU A 552 -63.81 59.13 -86.91
CA GLU A 552 -63.41 60.50 -87.17
C GLU A 552 -64.61 61.33 -87.67
N ALA A 553 -65.39 60.86 -88.65
CA ALA A 553 -66.57 61.60 -89.11
C ALA A 553 -67.71 61.67 -88.06
N MET A 554 -67.83 60.71 -87.13
CA MET A 554 -68.80 60.74 -86.02
C MET A 554 -68.31 61.60 -84.86
N ASP A 555 -67.01 61.58 -84.54
CA ASP A 555 -66.35 62.41 -83.55
C ASP A 555 -66.25 63.87 -84.03
N GLU A 556 -66.02 64.09 -85.33
CA GLU A 556 -66.16 65.39 -86.01
C GLU A 556 -67.62 65.83 -86.06
N LEU A 557 -68.59 64.96 -86.38
CA LEU A 557 -70.01 65.34 -86.35
C LEU A 557 -70.46 65.70 -84.93
N ASP A 558 -70.04 64.94 -83.91
CA ASP A 558 -70.39 65.20 -82.52
C ASP A 558 -69.59 66.40 -81.96
N ALA A 559 -68.35 66.61 -82.39
CA ALA A 559 -67.59 67.84 -82.12
C ALA A 559 -68.22 69.05 -82.79
N VAL A 560 -68.61 68.98 -84.07
CA VAL A 560 -69.31 70.04 -84.80
C VAL A 560 -70.72 70.24 -84.28
N GLN A 561 -71.40 69.23 -83.72
CA GLN A 561 -72.66 69.43 -83.01
C GLN A 561 -72.46 70.09 -81.64
N ARG A 562 -71.41 69.72 -80.88
CA ARG A 562 -71.02 70.39 -79.63
C ARG A 562 -70.58 71.84 -79.89
N GLU A 563 -69.76 72.07 -80.90
CA GLU A 563 -69.35 73.40 -81.36
C GLU A 563 -70.53 74.17 -81.94
N TYR A 564 -71.43 73.57 -82.72
CA TYR A 564 -72.64 74.27 -83.20
C TYR A 564 -73.57 74.64 -82.05
N GLN A 565 -73.74 73.80 -81.03
CA GLN A 565 -74.49 74.17 -79.83
C GLN A 565 -73.78 75.28 -79.03
N LEU A 566 -72.46 75.20 -78.86
CA LEU A 566 -71.66 76.24 -78.22
C LEU A 566 -71.65 77.54 -79.04
N VAL A 567 -71.61 77.49 -80.36
CA VAL A 567 -71.64 78.64 -81.28
C VAL A 567 -73.05 79.22 -81.36
N VAL A 568 -74.12 78.42 -81.32
CA VAL A 568 -75.49 78.97 -81.22
C VAL A 568 -75.71 79.62 -79.86
N GLN A 569 -75.26 79.02 -78.74
CA GLN A 569 -75.33 79.64 -77.42
C GLN A 569 -74.46 80.90 -77.33
N THR A 570 -73.19 80.83 -77.74
CA THR A 570 -72.28 81.99 -77.69
C THR A 570 -72.63 83.05 -78.73
N VAL A 571 -73.13 82.75 -79.93
CA VAL A 571 -73.58 83.79 -80.88
C VAL A 571 -74.91 84.40 -80.46
N THR A 572 -75.84 83.67 -79.84
CA THR A 572 -77.03 84.32 -79.27
C THR A 572 -76.67 85.20 -78.07
N GLU A 573 -75.80 84.72 -77.18
CA GLU A 573 -75.34 85.45 -75.99
C GLU A 573 -74.38 86.61 -76.33
N GLU A 574 -73.49 86.46 -77.31
CA GLU A 574 -72.64 87.54 -77.83
C GLU A 574 -73.44 88.51 -78.70
N ARG A 575 -74.47 88.10 -79.44
CA ARG A 575 -75.36 89.06 -80.11
C ARG A 575 -76.17 89.87 -79.10
N ARG A 576 -76.55 89.26 -77.97
CA ARG A 576 -77.16 89.96 -76.82
C ARG A 576 -76.16 90.89 -76.13
N LYS A 577 -74.93 90.45 -75.87
CA LYS A 577 -73.85 91.27 -75.31
C LYS A 577 -73.45 92.40 -76.26
N VAL A 578 -73.29 92.18 -77.55
CA VAL A 578 -72.95 93.20 -78.56
C VAL A 578 -74.07 94.21 -78.74
N GLY A 579 -75.35 93.80 -78.68
CA GLY A 579 -76.47 94.75 -78.61
C GLY A 579 -76.36 95.67 -77.39
N ASN A 580 -76.21 95.07 -76.20
CA ASN A 580 -76.04 95.83 -74.95
C ASN A 580 -74.74 96.66 -74.92
N ASN A 581 -73.64 96.15 -75.47
CA ASN A 581 -72.31 96.77 -75.43
C ASN A 581 -72.16 97.85 -76.49
N LEU A 582 -72.86 97.77 -77.63
CA LEU A 582 -72.91 98.86 -78.60
C LEU A 582 -73.71 100.04 -78.03
N GLN A 583 -74.86 99.77 -77.40
CA GLN A 583 -75.61 100.79 -76.67
C GLN A 583 -74.78 101.38 -75.52
N ARG A 584 -74.14 100.53 -74.71
CA ARG A 584 -73.27 100.95 -73.61
C ARG A 584 -71.98 101.63 -74.07
N LEU A 585 -71.45 101.36 -75.26
CA LEU A 585 -70.29 102.08 -75.82
C LEU A 585 -70.70 103.45 -76.38
N LEU A 586 -71.89 103.59 -76.96
CA LEU A 586 -72.42 104.91 -77.33
C LEU A 586 -72.60 105.80 -76.08
N GLU A 587 -73.08 105.23 -74.96
CA GLU A 587 -73.11 105.91 -73.66
C GLU A 587 -71.71 106.14 -73.06
N MET A 588 -70.85 105.12 -73.07
CA MET A 588 -69.57 105.15 -72.34
C MET A 588 -68.46 105.92 -73.07
N VAL A 589 -68.48 106.01 -74.41
CA VAL A 589 -67.62 106.96 -75.14
C VAL A 589 -68.04 108.40 -74.80
N ALA A 590 -69.34 108.66 -74.67
CA ALA A 590 -69.82 109.97 -74.19
C ALA A 590 -69.42 110.27 -72.73
N THR A 591 -69.06 109.28 -71.91
CA THR A 591 -68.49 109.49 -70.57
C THR A 591 -66.96 109.51 -70.52
N HIS A 592 -66.26 108.66 -71.28
CA HIS A 592 -64.80 108.52 -71.22
C HIS A 592 -64.07 109.75 -71.76
N VAL A 593 -64.66 110.40 -72.78
CA VAL A 593 -64.20 111.71 -73.28
C VAL A 593 -64.19 112.76 -72.17
N GLY A 594 -65.11 112.68 -71.19
CA GLY A 594 -65.15 113.55 -70.01
C GLY A 594 -64.49 112.96 -68.75
N SER A 595 -63.70 111.88 -68.86
CA SER A 595 -63.00 111.28 -67.69
C SER A 595 -61.50 111.11 -67.88
N LEU A 596 -60.98 111.04 -69.12
CA LEU A 596 -59.54 111.17 -69.36
C LEU A 596 -59.02 112.59 -69.09
N GLU A 597 -59.91 113.58 -69.00
CA GLU A 597 -59.63 114.94 -68.51
C GLU A 597 -59.22 115.00 -67.01
N LYS A 598 -59.05 113.85 -66.34
CA LYS A 598 -58.86 113.74 -64.89
C LYS A 598 -57.58 113.00 -64.46
N HIS A 599 -57.63 111.67 -64.35
CA HIS A 599 -56.72 110.86 -63.50
C HIS A 599 -55.30 110.61 -64.08
N LEU A 600 -54.62 111.66 -64.55
CA LEU A 600 -53.17 111.65 -64.81
C LEU A 600 -52.39 112.06 -63.53
N GLU A 601 -52.98 111.79 -62.36
CA GLU A 601 -52.75 112.52 -61.10
C GLU A 601 -52.00 111.73 -60.01
N GLU A 602 -52.01 110.38 -60.01
CA GLU A 602 -51.71 109.60 -58.79
C GLU A 602 -50.41 108.75 -58.80
N GLN A 603 -49.94 108.23 -59.94
CA GLN A 603 -48.54 107.78 -60.09
C GLN A 603 -48.08 106.62 -59.17
N ILE A 604 -46.88 106.71 -58.59
CA ILE A 604 -46.68 107.49 -57.36
C ILE A 604 -45.76 106.73 -56.37
N ALA A 605 -46.34 105.76 -55.66
CA ALA A 605 -46.29 105.84 -54.20
C ALA A 605 -46.14 104.52 -53.38
N LYS A 606 -45.53 103.42 -53.90
CA LYS A 606 -45.58 102.13 -53.15
C LYS A 606 -44.48 101.06 -53.38
N ALA A 607 -43.23 101.41 -53.64
CA ALA A 607 -42.15 100.44 -53.92
C ALA A 607 -41.47 99.86 -52.65
N ASP A 608 -42.15 99.84 -51.49
CA ASP A 608 -41.48 100.12 -50.20
C ASP A 608 -41.50 98.98 -49.14
N ARG A 609 -41.78 97.70 -49.49
CA ARG A 609 -42.16 96.68 -48.46
C ARG A 609 -41.46 95.30 -48.48
N GLU A 610 -40.43 95.08 -49.30
CA GLU A 610 -39.83 93.74 -49.49
C GLU A 610 -38.71 93.41 -48.45
N TYR A 611 -38.97 93.51 -47.13
CA TYR A 611 -37.90 93.73 -46.14
C TYR A 611 -37.74 92.74 -44.94
N GLU A 612 -38.74 91.93 -44.54
CA GLU A 612 -38.91 91.65 -43.09
C GLU A 612 -38.59 90.23 -42.50
N GLU A 613 -38.42 89.14 -43.26
CA GLU A 613 -38.52 87.76 -42.72
C GLU A 613 -37.33 86.80 -43.05
N CYS A 614 -36.56 86.31 -42.05
CA CYS A 614 -35.44 85.34 -42.25
C CYS A 614 -34.81 84.70 -40.94
N MET A 615 -35.43 83.75 -40.21
CA MET A 615 -34.86 83.09 -38.98
C MET A 615 -35.43 81.68 -38.61
N SER A 616 -34.63 80.66 -38.19
CA SER A 616 -35.13 79.39 -37.55
C SER A 616 -34.09 78.39 -36.94
N GLU A 617 -34.33 77.92 -35.69
CA GLU A 617 -34.08 76.60 -35.02
C GLU A 617 -32.69 75.86 -34.95
N ASP A 618 -32.54 74.85 -34.05
CA ASP A 618 -31.27 74.49 -33.30
C ASP A 618 -31.05 72.97 -32.90
N LEU A 619 -29.92 72.61 -32.23
CA LEU A 619 -29.36 71.24 -31.99
C LEU A 619 -28.77 70.98 -30.56
N LEU A 620 -29.22 69.99 -29.75
CA LEU A 620 -28.51 69.64 -28.48
C LEU A 620 -28.84 68.29 -27.75
N GLU A 621 -28.18 67.16 -28.05
CA GLU A 621 -28.33 65.91 -27.23
C GLU A 621 -27.04 65.09 -26.92
N ASN A 622 -26.01 65.10 -27.79
CA ASN A 622 -24.87 64.16 -27.76
C ASN A 622 -23.84 64.25 -26.58
N ILE A 623 -24.07 65.06 -25.54
CA ILE A 623 -22.99 65.43 -24.59
C ILE A 623 -22.97 64.60 -23.29
N LYS A 624 -24.09 63.99 -22.87
CA LYS A 624 -24.20 63.37 -21.52
C LYS A 624 -23.42 62.07 -21.34
N GLU A 625 -23.22 61.28 -22.40
CA GLU A 625 -22.68 59.91 -22.29
C GLU A 625 -21.17 59.83 -22.00
N ILE A 626 -20.43 60.92 -22.26
CA ILE A 626 -18.96 60.99 -22.07
C ILE A 626 -18.58 61.18 -20.59
N ALA A 627 -19.46 61.75 -19.77
CA ALA A 627 -19.13 62.22 -18.41
C ALA A 627 -18.86 61.09 -17.39
N GLU A 628 -19.62 60.00 -17.40
CA GLU A 628 -19.52 58.97 -16.34
C GLU A 628 -18.23 58.15 -16.39
N LYS A 629 -17.61 57.99 -17.57
CA LYS A 629 -16.34 57.22 -17.69
C LYS A 629 -15.15 57.87 -16.97
N PHE A 630 -15.21 59.17 -16.63
CA PHE A 630 -14.12 59.87 -15.95
C PHE A 630 -14.11 59.73 -14.42
N LYS A 631 -15.23 59.35 -13.78
CA LYS A 631 -15.30 59.25 -12.30
C LYS A 631 -14.53 58.05 -11.73
N SER A 632 -14.34 56.98 -12.51
CA SER A 632 -13.83 55.70 -12.01
C SER A 632 -12.31 55.65 -11.73
N ASN A 633 -11.58 56.76 -11.88
CA ASN A 633 -10.11 56.78 -11.89
C ASN A 633 -9.46 57.81 -10.93
N ALA A 634 -10.23 58.42 -10.02
CA ALA A 634 -9.77 59.57 -9.22
C ALA A 634 -10.28 59.58 -7.76
N ALA A 635 -10.11 58.48 -7.01
CA ALA A 635 -10.49 58.39 -5.59
C ALA A 635 -9.58 57.50 -4.71
N LEU A 636 -8.29 57.41 -5.02
CA LEU A 636 -7.28 56.73 -4.20
C LEU A 636 -6.33 57.78 -3.58
N PHE A 637 -6.61 58.27 -2.37
CA PHE A 637 -5.62 58.73 -1.36
C PHE A 637 -6.26 59.32 -0.09
N LYS A 638 -5.60 59.06 1.06
CA LYS A 638 -5.74 59.70 2.40
C LYS A 638 -7.00 59.47 3.26
N ALA A 639 -6.77 58.77 4.37
CA ALA A 639 -7.40 58.95 5.69
C ALA A 639 -6.52 59.93 6.53
N PRO A 640 -6.72 60.16 7.85
CA PRO A 640 -7.78 59.69 8.76
C PRO A 640 -8.45 60.82 9.60
N ASP A 641 -9.41 60.46 10.46
CA ASP A 641 -9.26 60.67 11.92
C ASP A 641 -10.26 59.80 12.73
N GLU A 642 -10.12 59.81 14.07
CA GLU A 642 -10.90 59.09 15.10
C GLU A 642 -10.85 57.54 15.09
N GLY A 643 -10.03 56.96 15.98
CA GLY A 643 -9.92 55.50 16.23
C GLY A 643 -8.66 55.10 16.98
#